data_AF-A0A523J4D8-F1
#
_entry.id   AF-A0A523J4D8-F1
#
_cell.length_a   1.000
_cell.length_b   1.000
_cell.length_c   1.000
_cell.angle_alpha   90.00
_cell.angle_beta   90.00
_cell.angle_gamma   90.00
#
_symmetry.space_group_name_H-M   'P 1'
#
loop_
_entity.id
_entity.type
_entity.pdbx_description
1 polymer ?
#
loop_
_entity_poly.entity_id
_entity_poly.type
_entity_poly.pdbx_seq_one_letter_code
_entity_poly.pdbx_strand_id
1 'polypeptide(L)'
;MTLKLLLIFLLLISCSKKINMKQNNLSGEKSPYLLQHQHNPVWWQPWSEQAFDYAKKNNKLVFISIGYSTCHWCHVMEKESFESEDVAKILNKYFVSIKIDREERPDVDSIYMKAIHMMGRRGGWPMSMFLTPDKKPVWGGTYFPKVRFMDILNSLGSQWEKDQKNFYDSSKRIGEILDQNIPREKGQIHIDILKISAKKMLAGFDKDYGGFGGAPKFPPKMRLRYLMRAMPESKAIDKTLDSMFKGGMYDHIGGGFARYSVDKKWLIPHFEKMLYDNASLAKVYLEGYQLRKKELYKNIAGETLDYILRDMTSPKGYFLSATDADSEGVEGKFYVWKESELKKILTTTEFTTIKKLYGVTAGGNFDHQSNNLNLLDYKNVNDVFSPSILKIRKKLYEIRKKRIPPITDDKAITSWNGLMIGALAMGYQVLGDERYLSAATRAANFIQKNLDNKGLYHTYRDGTVKIKGFLTDYAYLIEGLLHLYEASFDPSILSWAIDLQKRQENLWSKDGYYFALKSPELITRTIDFSDNARPNPNGVSLLNLLKLYDYTFNEKYMNNAKTLMEITAPQVEKYPQSFAQILIGFDYYLKKSKEIAIVGEMDDPLTQKFTHHLRANFLPNKVVALKKGKSNIPLLEEKVMLGGKATAYVCENKICKLPTNDFETFKGLLK
;
A
#
# COMPACT_ATOMS: atom_id res chain seq x y z
N MET A 1 -59.88 0.93 -11.01
CA MET A 1 -58.59 0.57 -10.38
C MET A 1 -57.44 0.94 -11.31
N THR A 2 -57.38 2.21 -11.74
CA THR A 2 -56.53 2.65 -12.88
C THR A 2 -56.40 4.18 -12.88
N LEU A 3 -55.96 4.75 -11.75
CA LEU A 3 -55.51 6.16 -11.70
C LEU A 3 -54.53 6.44 -10.54
N LYS A 4 -54.55 5.61 -9.47
CA LYS A 4 -53.58 5.68 -8.36
C LYS A 4 -52.21 5.06 -8.65
N LEU A 5 -52.05 4.23 -9.68
CA LEU A 5 -50.74 3.66 -10.05
C LEU A 5 -49.88 4.58 -10.93
N LEU A 6 -50.48 5.61 -11.57
CA LEU A 6 -49.73 6.51 -12.45
C LEU A 6 -49.03 7.65 -11.70
N LEU A 7 -49.49 8.02 -10.49
CA LEU A 7 -48.89 9.09 -9.69
C LEU A 7 -47.68 8.66 -8.83
N ILE A 8 -47.50 7.35 -8.59
CA ILE A 8 -46.36 6.85 -7.80
C ILE A 8 -45.12 6.63 -8.69
N PHE A 9 -45.27 6.56 -10.01
CA PHE A 9 -44.15 6.44 -10.95
C PHE A 9 -43.50 7.77 -11.35
N LEU A 10 -44.07 8.92 -10.94
CA LEU A 10 -43.57 10.26 -11.26
C LEU A 10 -42.75 10.94 -10.13
N LEU A 11 -42.57 10.27 -8.98
CA LEU A 11 -41.81 10.79 -7.84
C LEU A 11 -40.42 10.16 -7.64
N LEU A 12 -39.96 9.35 -8.60
CA LEU A 12 -38.57 8.86 -8.69
C LEU A 12 -37.77 9.59 -9.79
N ILE A 13 -38.14 10.82 -10.12
CA ILE A 13 -37.19 11.73 -10.76
C ILE A 13 -36.20 12.12 -9.67
N SER A 14 -35.06 11.42 -9.68
CA SER A 14 -33.81 11.86 -9.05
C SER A 14 -33.71 13.38 -9.16
N CYS A 15 -33.96 14.07 -8.05
CA CYS A 15 -33.71 15.49 -7.94
C CYS A 15 -32.20 15.64 -7.83
N SER A 16 -31.49 15.45 -8.95
CA SER A 16 -30.10 15.87 -9.07
C SER A 16 -30.12 17.38 -8.90
N LYS A 17 -29.78 17.84 -7.69
CA LYS A 17 -29.56 19.26 -7.41
C LYS A 17 -28.63 19.76 -8.51
N LYS A 18 -29.12 20.68 -9.35
CA LYS A 18 -28.36 21.21 -10.48
C LYS A 18 -27.12 21.89 -9.89
N ILE A 19 -25.96 21.24 -9.99
CA ILE A 19 -24.71 21.76 -9.44
C ILE A 19 -24.38 23.05 -10.20
N ASN A 20 -24.23 24.15 -9.48
CA ASN A 20 -23.77 25.39 -10.08
C ASN A 20 -22.28 25.26 -10.37
N MET A 21 -21.89 25.13 -11.64
CA MET A 21 -20.48 24.97 -12.03
C MET A 21 -19.68 26.28 -11.96
N LYS A 22 -20.30 27.39 -11.54
CA LYS A 22 -19.66 28.71 -11.31
C LYS A 22 -19.42 29.00 -9.83
N GLN A 23 -19.22 27.97 -9.02
CA GLN A 23 -18.83 28.07 -7.61
C GLN A 23 -18.01 26.83 -7.21
N ASN A 24 -17.36 26.89 -6.06
CA ASN A 24 -16.70 25.73 -5.46
C ASN A 24 -17.76 24.77 -4.87
N ASN A 25 -17.71 23.49 -5.23
CA ASN A 25 -18.68 22.47 -4.80
C ASN A 25 -18.05 21.34 -3.97
N LEU A 26 -16.88 21.54 -3.38
CA LEU A 26 -16.21 20.51 -2.57
C LEU A 26 -16.73 20.37 -1.14
N SER A 27 -17.54 21.32 -0.65
CA SER A 27 -18.04 21.31 0.74
C SER A 27 -18.96 20.11 1.08
N GLY A 28 -19.50 19.44 0.07
CA GLY A 28 -20.31 18.22 0.22
C GLY A 28 -19.51 16.91 0.22
N GLU A 29 -18.21 16.98 -0.06
CA GLU A 29 -17.35 15.80 -0.17
C GLU A 29 -16.97 15.22 1.21
N LYS A 30 -16.47 13.98 1.20
CA LYS A 30 -16.02 13.30 2.43
C LYS A 30 -14.52 13.08 2.49
N SER A 31 -13.82 13.13 1.36
CA SER A 31 -12.36 13.12 1.36
C SER A 31 -11.81 14.31 2.18
N PRO A 32 -10.94 14.07 3.18
CA PRO A 32 -10.18 15.14 3.84
C PRO A 32 -9.46 16.04 2.85
N TYR A 33 -8.86 15.46 1.80
CA TYR A 33 -8.16 16.23 0.77
C TYR A 33 -9.09 17.18 0.02
N LEU A 34 -10.25 16.71 -0.42
CA LEU A 34 -11.20 17.60 -1.12
C LEU A 34 -11.75 18.69 -0.20
N LEU A 35 -12.03 18.36 1.06
CA LEU A 35 -12.53 19.31 2.05
C LEU A 35 -11.52 20.40 2.44
N GLN A 36 -10.20 20.12 2.39
CA GLN A 36 -9.16 21.15 2.57
C GLN A 36 -9.33 22.29 1.55
N HIS A 37 -9.76 21.97 0.32
CA HIS A 37 -9.87 22.93 -0.78
C HIS A 37 -11.26 23.59 -0.91
N GLN A 38 -12.20 23.34 0.00
CA GLN A 38 -13.60 23.78 -0.15
C GLN A 38 -13.81 25.30 -0.09
N HIS A 39 -12.86 26.04 0.48
CA HIS A 39 -12.92 27.49 0.62
C HIS A 39 -12.06 28.24 -0.41
N ASN A 40 -11.40 27.51 -1.31
CA ASN A 40 -10.58 28.13 -2.36
C ASN A 40 -11.46 28.94 -3.33
N PRO A 41 -10.98 30.10 -3.83
CA PRO A 41 -11.70 30.93 -4.80
C PRO A 41 -11.87 30.27 -6.18
N VAL A 42 -11.11 29.21 -6.45
CA VAL A 42 -11.29 28.36 -7.64
C VAL A 42 -12.63 27.63 -7.54
N TRP A 43 -13.39 27.59 -8.64
CA TRP A 43 -14.66 26.86 -8.76
C TRP A 43 -14.44 25.35 -8.89
N TRP A 44 -13.85 24.75 -7.86
CA TRP A 44 -13.54 23.33 -7.83
C TRP A 44 -14.80 22.47 -7.91
N GLN A 45 -14.74 21.47 -8.78
CA GLN A 45 -15.73 20.42 -8.91
C GLN A 45 -15.14 19.07 -8.47
N PRO A 46 -15.96 18.16 -7.90
CA PRO A 46 -15.56 16.77 -7.76
C PRO A 46 -15.54 16.08 -9.14
N TRP A 47 -14.74 15.03 -9.27
CA TRP A 47 -14.71 14.21 -10.48
C TRP A 47 -16.08 13.55 -10.71
N SER A 48 -16.77 13.96 -11.77
CA SER A 48 -18.12 13.49 -12.10
C SER A 48 -18.43 13.67 -13.58
N GLU A 49 -19.36 12.88 -14.11
CA GLU A 49 -19.84 13.07 -15.49
C GLU A 49 -20.43 14.45 -15.72
N GLN A 50 -21.13 15.01 -14.73
CA GLN A 50 -21.73 16.34 -14.80
C GLN A 50 -20.70 17.44 -15.08
N ALA A 51 -19.50 17.35 -14.47
CA ALA A 51 -18.42 18.30 -14.73
C ALA A 51 -17.93 18.23 -16.18
N PHE A 52 -17.79 17.02 -16.73
CA PHE A 52 -17.40 16.82 -18.13
C PHE A 52 -18.49 17.21 -19.12
N ASP A 53 -19.76 16.93 -18.83
CA ASP A 53 -20.88 17.35 -19.66
C ASP A 53 -20.99 18.87 -19.70
N TYR A 54 -20.75 19.55 -18.57
CA TYR A 54 -20.65 21.00 -18.55
C TYR A 54 -19.46 21.51 -19.37
N ALA A 55 -18.29 20.88 -19.27
CA ALA A 55 -17.11 21.22 -20.07
C ALA A 55 -17.40 21.09 -21.58
N LYS A 56 -18.09 20.02 -22.00
CA LYS A 56 -18.52 19.81 -23.40
C LYS A 56 -19.51 20.87 -23.84
N LYS A 57 -20.58 21.08 -23.07
CA LYS A 57 -21.64 22.05 -23.39
C LYS A 57 -21.13 23.47 -23.53
N ASN A 58 -20.15 23.86 -22.71
CA ASN A 58 -19.58 25.20 -22.70
C ASN A 58 -18.24 25.30 -23.47
N ASN A 59 -17.84 24.23 -24.16
CA ASN A 59 -16.61 24.14 -24.93
C ASN A 59 -15.36 24.63 -24.15
N LYS A 60 -15.15 24.11 -22.95
CA LYS A 60 -14.02 24.48 -22.07
C LYS A 60 -13.06 23.31 -21.87
N LEU A 61 -11.76 23.62 -21.83
CA LEU A 61 -10.77 22.66 -21.33
C LEU A 61 -11.07 22.28 -19.87
N VAL A 62 -10.63 21.09 -19.48
CA VAL A 62 -10.70 20.63 -18.10
C VAL A 62 -9.31 20.68 -17.50
N PHE A 63 -9.19 21.32 -16.34
CA PHE A 63 -7.99 21.24 -15.51
C PHE A 63 -8.26 20.30 -14.36
N ILE A 64 -7.42 19.28 -14.18
CA ILE A 64 -7.50 18.40 -13.02
C ILE A 64 -6.27 18.59 -12.14
N SER A 65 -6.51 18.65 -10.83
CA SER A 65 -5.48 18.62 -9.79
C SER A 65 -5.66 17.38 -8.93
N ILE A 66 -4.67 16.48 -8.95
CA ILE A 66 -4.69 15.21 -8.19
C ILE A 66 -3.69 15.27 -7.05
N GLY A 67 -4.11 14.92 -5.84
CA GLY A 67 -3.28 14.85 -4.64
C GLY A 67 -3.93 14.04 -3.52
N TYR A 68 -3.44 14.20 -2.30
CA TYR A 68 -3.92 13.54 -1.09
C TYR A 68 -3.59 14.42 0.12
N SER A 69 -4.28 14.19 1.23
CA SER A 69 -4.38 15.06 2.41
C SER A 69 -3.09 15.20 3.22
N THR A 70 -2.16 14.24 3.10
CA THR A 70 -0.89 14.20 3.86
C THR A 70 0.33 14.59 3.00
N CYS A 71 0.07 15.14 1.80
CA CYS A 71 1.08 15.48 0.81
C CYS A 71 1.62 16.90 1.02
N HIS A 72 2.88 17.03 1.46
CA HIS A 72 3.51 18.33 1.68
C HIS A 72 3.45 19.26 0.44
N TRP A 73 3.92 18.79 -0.73
CA TRP A 73 3.90 19.60 -1.96
C TRP A 73 2.48 19.96 -2.43
N CYS A 74 1.46 19.21 -2.01
CA CYS A 74 0.08 19.52 -2.32
C CYS A 74 -0.39 20.74 -1.49
N HIS A 75 0.01 20.84 -0.22
CA HIS A 75 -0.22 22.02 0.62
C HIS A 75 0.54 23.25 0.11
N VAL A 76 1.80 23.07 -0.34
CA VAL A 76 2.58 24.16 -0.95
C VAL A 76 1.86 24.71 -2.19
N MET A 77 1.42 23.84 -3.09
CA MET A 77 0.67 24.25 -4.29
C MET A 77 -0.65 24.94 -3.95
N GLU A 78 -1.36 24.47 -2.93
CA GLU A 78 -2.58 25.12 -2.46
C GLU A 78 -2.33 26.55 -2.02
N LYS A 79 -1.43 26.73 -1.05
CA LYS A 79 -1.14 28.03 -0.45
C LYS A 79 -0.59 29.03 -1.45
N GLU A 80 0.31 28.59 -2.33
CA GLU A 80 0.90 29.49 -3.32
C GLU A 80 -0.04 29.82 -4.49
N SER A 81 -0.87 28.87 -4.92
CA SER A 81 -1.63 28.98 -6.17
C SER A 81 -3.14 28.92 -5.99
N PHE A 82 -3.69 27.91 -5.32
CA PHE A 82 -5.14 27.70 -5.32
C PHE A 82 -5.93 28.61 -4.38
N GLU A 83 -5.28 29.18 -3.36
CA GLU A 83 -5.84 30.25 -2.51
C GLU A 83 -5.76 31.64 -3.17
N SER A 84 -5.01 31.79 -4.26
CA SER A 84 -4.80 33.08 -4.92
C SER A 84 -5.95 33.46 -5.84
N GLU A 85 -6.55 34.64 -5.60
CA GLU A 85 -7.60 35.22 -6.46
C GLU A 85 -7.16 35.37 -7.93
N ASP A 86 -5.91 35.78 -8.19
CA ASP A 86 -5.44 35.96 -9.57
C ASP A 86 -5.34 34.64 -10.34
N VAL A 87 -4.90 33.56 -9.69
CA VAL A 87 -4.89 32.21 -10.29
C VAL A 87 -6.32 31.72 -10.49
N ALA A 88 -7.20 31.94 -9.51
CA ALA A 88 -8.61 31.55 -9.59
C ALA A 88 -9.35 32.25 -10.73
N LYS A 89 -9.12 33.55 -10.97
CA LYS A 89 -9.70 34.28 -12.11
C LYS A 89 -9.35 33.61 -13.44
N ILE A 90 -8.09 33.20 -13.64
CA ILE A 90 -7.66 32.54 -14.87
C ILE A 90 -8.30 31.15 -15.00
N LEU A 91 -8.27 30.35 -13.92
CA LEU A 91 -8.87 29.02 -13.89
C LEU A 91 -10.38 29.06 -14.17
N ASN A 92 -11.11 29.90 -13.46
CA ASN A 92 -12.57 30.03 -13.56
C ASN A 92 -13.00 30.55 -14.95
N LYS A 93 -12.16 31.37 -15.59
CA LYS A 93 -12.39 31.85 -16.96
C LYS A 93 -12.25 30.72 -17.97
N TYR A 94 -11.08 30.07 -18.04
CA TYR A 94 -10.74 29.19 -19.18
C TYR A 94 -11.08 27.72 -18.95
N PHE A 95 -11.16 27.25 -17.71
CA PHE A 95 -11.21 25.82 -17.40
C PHE A 95 -12.44 25.43 -16.59
N VAL A 96 -12.83 24.15 -16.71
CA VAL A 96 -13.56 23.44 -15.65
C VAL A 96 -12.52 22.79 -14.75
N SER A 97 -12.41 23.27 -13.51
CA SER A 97 -11.39 22.83 -12.56
C SER A 97 -11.93 21.70 -11.70
N ILE A 98 -11.29 20.53 -11.75
CA ILE A 98 -11.67 19.34 -10.99
C ILE A 98 -10.57 18.99 -9.98
N LYS A 99 -10.97 18.76 -8.72
CA LYS A 99 -10.06 18.34 -7.65
C LYS A 99 -10.29 16.86 -7.36
N ILE A 100 -9.20 16.10 -7.23
CA ILE A 100 -9.25 14.64 -7.12
C ILE A 100 -8.35 14.17 -5.99
N ASP A 101 -8.94 13.41 -5.06
CA ASP A 101 -8.17 12.63 -4.09
C ASP A 101 -7.73 11.31 -4.73
N ARG A 102 -6.41 11.11 -4.86
CA ARG A 102 -5.84 9.88 -5.44
C ARG A 102 -6.11 8.64 -4.59
N GLU A 103 -6.38 8.82 -3.30
CA GLU A 103 -6.71 7.73 -2.39
C GLU A 103 -8.15 7.29 -2.54
N GLU A 104 -9.04 8.15 -3.04
CA GLU A 104 -10.40 7.77 -3.40
C GLU A 104 -10.50 7.31 -4.85
N ARG A 105 -9.74 7.95 -5.75
CA ARG A 105 -9.75 7.70 -7.21
C ARG A 105 -8.37 7.28 -7.76
N PRO A 106 -7.79 6.16 -7.27
CA PRO A 106 -6.53 5.66 -7.78
C PRO A 106 -6.65 5.17 -9.24
N ASP A 107 -7.86 4.85 -9.70
CA ASP A 107 -8.18 4.52 -11.08
C ASP A 107 -7.88 5.70 -12.02
N VAL A 108 -8.34 6.89 -11.63
CA VAL A 108 -8.12 8.13 -12.37
C VAL A 108 -6.64 8.56 -12.30
N ASP A 109 -6.06 8.53 -11.10
CA ASP A 109 -4.64 8.82 -10.84
C ASP A 109 -3.72 8.00 -11.74
N SER A 110 -3.97 6.68 -11.85
CA SER A 110 -3.13 5.77 -12.64
C SER A 110 -3.09 6.11 -14.13
N ILE A 111 -4.24 6.48 -14.71
CA ILE A 111 -4.36 6.82 -16.14
C ILE A 111 -3.54 8.08 -16.43
N TYR A 112 -3.72 9.13 -15.63
CA TYR A 112 -3.08 10.41 -15.90
C TYR A 112 -1.60 10.45 -15.50
N MET A 113 -1.19 9.66 -14.50
CA MET A 113 0.23 9.45 -14.21
C MET A 113 0.93 8.75 -15.39
N LYS A 114 0.31 7.70 -15.96
CA LYS A 114 0.81 7.04 -17.18
C LYS A 114 0.93 8.03 -18.33
N ALA A 115 -0.06 8.92 -18.51
CA ALA A 115 -0.02 9.97 -19.53
C ALA A 115 1.16 10.94 -19.33
N ILE A 116 1.45 11.39 -18.10
CA ILE A 116 2.61 12.24 -17.79
C ILE A 116 3.92 11.55 -18.19
N HIS A 117 4.10 10.29 -17.82
CA HIS A 117 5.30 9.54 -18.16
C HIS A 117 5.48 9.39 -19.67
N MET A 118 4.40 9.14 -20.40
CA MET A 118 4.42 9.05 -21.86
C MET A 118 4.73 10.38 -22.54
N MET A 119 4.44 11.51 -21.90
CA MET A 119 4.89 12.84 -22.33
C MET A 119 6.38 13.10 -22.04
N GLY A 120 7.13 12.09 -21.54
CA GLY A 120 8.54 12.22 -21.17
C GLY A 120 8.77 13.03 -19.89
N ARG A 121 7.74 13.19 -19.05
CA ARG A 121 7.79 14.02 -17.84
C ARG A 121 7.94 13.19 -16.59
N ARG A 122 8.54 13.80 -15.57
CA ARG A 122 8.60 13.23 -14.22
C ARG A 122 7.20 13.26 -13.62
N GLY A 123 6.76 12.10 -13.14
CA GLY A 123 5.51 11.95 -12.40
C GLY A 123 5.67 12.26 -10.92
N GLY A 124 4.56 12.50 -10.24
CA GLY A 124 4.52 12.86 -8.83
C GLY A 124 3.26 13.64 -8.46
N TRP A 125 3.13 13.96 -7.18
CA TRP A 125 2.01 14.75 -6.66
C TRP A 125 2.54 16.04 -6.01
N PRO A 126 1.81 17.17 -6.10
CA PRO A 126 0.50 17.32 -6.76
C PRO A 126 0.62 17.18 -8.28
N MET A 127 -0.37 16.56 -8.90
CA MET A 127 -0.43 16.39 -10.34
C MET A 127 -1.32 17.47 -10.95
N SER A 128 -0.82 18.14 -11.99
CA SER A 128 -1.52 19.18 -12.75
C SER A 128 -1.69 18.71 -14.20
N MET A 129 -2.91 18.42 -14.62
CA MET A 129 -3.18 17.84 -15.94
C MET A 129 -4.32 18.57 -16.65
N PHE A 130 -4.14 18.83 -17.94
CA PHE A 130 -5.10 19.51 -18.80
C PHE A 130 -5.69 18.52 -19.79
N LEU A 131 -7.02 18.48 -19.85
CA LEU A 131 -7.78 17.52 -20.65
C LEU A 131 -8.68 18.26 -21.64
N THR A 132 -8.98 17.59 -22.75
CA THR A 132 -10.14 17.95 -23.57
C THR A 132 -11.45 17.68 -22.81
N PRO A 133 -12.59 18.26 -23.26
CA PRO A 133 -13.91 17.95 -22.68
C PRO A 133 -14.26 16.45 -22.66
N ASP A 134 -13.64 15.66 -23.54
CA ASP A 134 -13.80 14.20 -23.61
C ASP A 134 -12.85 13.42 -22.68
N LYS A 135 -12.32 14.07 -21.64
CA LYS A 135 -11.42 13.49 -20.62
C LYS A 135 -10.03 13.09 -21.14
N LYS A 136 -9.69 13.38 -22.40
CA LYS A 136 -8.41 12.97 -22.99
C LYS A 136 -7.28 13.91 -22.59
N PRO A 137 -6.12 13.39 -22.13
CA PRO A 137 -5.00 14.23 -21.71
C PRO A 137 -4.39 14.98 -22.89
N VAL A 138 -4.07 16.25 -22.68
CA VAL A 138 -3.38 17.11 -23.65
C VAL A 138 -1.95 17.39 -23.18
N TRP A 139 -1.81 17.87 -21.95
CA TRP A 139 -0.53 18.27 -21.38
C TRP A 139 -0.60 18.26 -19.86
N GLY A 140 0.52 18.05 -19.18
CA GLY A 140 0.55 18.10 -17.73
C GLY A 140 1.94 18.12 -17.13
N GLY A 141 1.97 18.11 -15.81
CA GLY A 141 3.16 18.01 -14.99
C GLY A 141 2.79 17.83 -13.53
N THR A 142 3.75 18.09 -12.64
CA THR A 142 3.55 17.96 -11.20
C THR A 142 3.29 19.34 -10.59
N TYR A 143 4.19 19.78 -9.72
CA TYR A 143 4.20 21.09 -9.11
C TYR A 143 4.67 22.16 -10.10
N PHE A 144 3.96 23.29 -10.14
CA PHE A 144 4.36 24.48 -10.88
C PHE A 144 4.36 25.69 -9.95
N PRO A 145 5.48 26.43 -9.82
CA PRO A 145 5.50 27.69 -9.08
C PRO A 145 4.46 28.68 -9.61
N LYS A 146 3.84 29.46 -8.74
CA LYS A 146 2.70 30.34 -9.04
C LYS A 146 2.81 31.10 -10.36
N VAL A 147 3.91 31.84 -10.57
CA VAL A 147 4.12 32.68 -11.77
C VAL A 147 4.09 31.82 -13.04
N ARG A 148 4.89 30.76 -13.07
CA ARG A 148 4.93 29.82 -14.19
C ARG A 148 3.59 29.14 -14.42
N PHE A 149 2.86 28.85 -13.35
CA PHE A 149 1.53 28.24 -13.45
C PHE A 149 0.55 29.19 -14.14
N MET A 150 0.52 30.48 -13.78
CA MET A 150 -0.31 31.48 -14.47
C MET A 150 0.03 31.60 -15.97
N ASP A 151 1.31 31.57 -16.33
CA ASP A 151 1.74 31.62 -17.73
C ASP A 151 1.22 30.41 -18.52
N ILE A 152 1.33 29.20 -17.93
CA ILE A 152 0.80 27.97 -18.52
C ILE A 152 -0.72 28.07 -18.72
N LEU A 153 -1.45 28.52 -17.69
CA LEU A 153 -2.91 28.62 -17.74
C LEU A 153 -3.39 29.60 -18.81
N ASN A 154 -2.78 30.79 -18.89
CA ASN A 154 -3.12 31.78 -19.91
C ASN A 154 -2.78 31.30 -21.32
N SER A 155 -1.62 30.65 -21.49
CA SER A 155 -1.19 30.11 -22.77
C SER A 155 -2.14 29.03 -23.28
N LEU A 156 -2.47 28.03 -22.45
CA LEU A 156 -3.37 26.94 -22.84
C LEU A 156 -4.81 27.43 -23.06
N GLY A 157 -5.31 28.30 -22.18
CA GLY A 157 -6.67 28.84 -22.28
C GLY A 157 -6.87 29.67 -23.55
N SER A 158 -5.95 30.59 -23.85
CA SER A 158 -6.03 31.42 -25.05
C SER A 158 -5.78 30.65 -26.36
N GLN A 159 -4.94 29.61 -26.33
CA GLN A 159 -4.74 28.75 -27.50
C GLN A 159 -5.96 27.88 -27.79
N TRP A 160 -6.66 27.39 -26.76
CA TRP A 160 -7.90 26.63 -26.95
C TRP A 160 -8.99 27.45 -27.66
N GLU A 161 -9.12 28.73 -27.32
CA GLU A 161 -10.07 29.63 -27.99
C GLU A 161 -9.71 29.85 -29.48
N LYS A 162 -8.42 29.76 -29.84
CA LYS A 162 -7.92 30.00 -31.20
C LYS A 162 -7.86 28.75 -32.08
N ASP A 163 -7.42 27.62 -31.54
CA ASP A 163 -7.13 26.41 -32.30
C ASP A 163 -7.36 25.14 -31.47
N GLN A 164 -8.61 24.69 -31.44
CA GLN A 164 -8.99 23.45 -30.74
C GLN A 164 -8.47 22.19 -31.44
N LYS A 165 -8.25 22.26 -32.76
CA LYS A 165 -7.84 21.09 -33.56
C LYS A 165 -6.50 20.56 -33.07
N ASN A 166 -5.54 21.44 -32.81
CA ASN A 166 -4.24 21.06 -32.28
C ASN A 166 -4.32 20.34 -30.91
N PHE A 167 -5.27 20.70 -30.05
CA PHE A 167 -5.48 20.02 -28.76
C PHE A 167 -6.06 18.62 -28.95
N TYR A 168 -7.05 18.46 -29.83
CA TYR A 168 -7.60 17.14 -30.15
C TYR A 168 -6.56 16.24 -30.82
N ASP A 169 -5.78 16.76 -31.77
CA ASP A 169 -4.71 16.01 -32.43
C ASP A 169 -3.62 15.56 -31.44
N SER A 170 -3.22 16.44 -30.52
CA SER A 170 -2.28 16.07 -29.44
C SER A 170 -2.85 15.01 -28.51
N SER A 171 -4.12 15.17 -28.10
CA SER A 171 -4.81 14.21 -27.23
C SER A 171 -5.01 12.85 -27.87
N LYS A 172 -5.20 12.79 -29.20
CA LYS A 172 -5.35 11.54 -29.94
C LYS A 172 -4.08 10.71 -29.88
N ARG A 173 -2.91 11.34 -30.07
CA ARG A 173 -1.61 10.64 -29.98
C ARG A 173 -1.39 10.02 -28.61
N ILE A 174 -1.70 10.75 -27.54
CA ILE A 174 -1.55 10.24 -26.17
C ILE A 174 -2.60 9.16 -25.87
N GLY A 175 -3.85 9.35 -26.30
CA GLY A 175 -4.94 8.39 -26.14
C GLY A 175 -4.65 7.05 -26.80
N GLU A 176 -4.17 7.06 -28.06
CA GLU A 176 -3.80 5.85 -28.78
C GLU A 176 -2.73 5.04 -28.04
N ILE A 177 -1.73 5.70 -27.44
CA ILE A 177 -0.68 5.02 -26.67
C ILE A 177 -1.20 4.57 -25.29
N LEU A 178 -2.16 5.28 -24.69
CA LEU A 178 -2.80 4.84 -23.44
C LEU A 178 -3.60 3.56 -23.64
N ASP A 179 -4.27 3.46 -24.80
CA ASP A 179 -5.05 2.30 -25.25
C ASP A 179 -4.18 1.16 -25.81
N GLN A 180 -2.90 1.41 -26.10
CA GLN A 180 -1.95 0.35 -26.38
C GLN A 180 -1.69 -0.47 -25.11
N ASN A 181 -2.32 -1.66 -25.06
CA ASN A 181 -1.95 -2.72 -24.12
C ASN A 181 -0.48 -3.11 -24.34
N ILE A 182 0.21 -3.43 -23.24
CA ILE A 182 1.60 -3.92 -23.24
C ILE A 182 1.74 -5.05 -24.28
N PRO A 183 2.79 -5.04 -25.13
CA PRO A 183 2.99 -6.04 -26.19
C PRO A 183 2.90 -7.49 -25.72
N ARG A 184 2.40 -8.32 -26.65
CA ARG A 184 1.58 -9.51 -26.49
C ARG A 184 2.36 -10.84 -26.50
N GLU A 185 3.66 -10.79 -26.25
CA GLU A 185 4.47 -12.00 -26.27
C GLU A 185 4.39 -12.70 -24.92
N LYS A 186 3.84 -13.91 -24.93
CA LYS A 186 3.96 -14.83 -23.81
C LYS A 186 5.39 -15.36 -23.76
N GLY A 187 6.04 -15.22 -22.62
CA GLY A 187 7.37 -15.78 -22.37
C GLY A 187 7.30 -17.14 -21.67
N GLN A 188 8.38 -17.91 -21.76
CA GLN A 188 8.55 -19.14 -20.98
C GLN A 188 9.12 -18.81 -19.60
N ILE A 189 8.66 -19.54 -18.59
CA ILE A 189 9.13 -19.37 -17.21
C ILE A 189 10.07 -20.53 -16.87
N HIS A 190 11.30 -20.20 -16.49
CA HIS A 190 12.34 -21.17 -16.15
C HIS A 190 12.96 -20.84 -14.79
N ILE A 191 13.40 -21.85 -14.03
CA ILE A 191 13.88 -21.69 -12.65
C ILE A 191 15.06 -20.70 -12.52
N ASP A 192 15.93 -20.61 -13.52
CA ASP A 192 17.10 -19.73 -13.49
C ASP A 192 16.76 -18.24 -13.49
N ILE A 193 15.55 -17.87 -13.96
CA ILE A 193 15.07 -16.48 -13.94
C ILE A 193 15.13 -15.90 -12.53
N LEU A 194 14.95 -16.73 -11.50
CA LEU A 194 14.96 -16.29 -10.11
C LEU A 194 16.35 -15.76 -9.72
N LYS A 195 17.39 -16.57 -9.91
CA LYS A 195 18.76 -16.18 -9.56
C LYS A 195 19.27 -15.06 -10.47
N ILE A 196 18.96 -15.09 -11.76
CA ILE A 196 19.36 -14.06 -12.73
C ILE A 196 18.74 -12.71 -12.35
N SER A 197 17.44 -12.69 -12.05
CA SER A 197 16.72 -11.47 -11.64
C SER A 197 17.28 -10.89 -10.34
N ALA A 198 17.58 -11.75 -9.36
CA ALA A 198 18.18 -11.31 -8.11
C ALA A 198 19.57 -10.67 -8.33
N LYS A 199 20.44 -11.29 -9.15
CA LYS A 199 21.73 -10.71 -9.53
C LYS A 199 21.58 -9.35 -10.23
N LYS A 200 20.65 -9.22 -11.18
CA LYS A 200 20.36 -7.94 -11.85
C LYS A 200 19.90 -6.86 -10.87
N MET A 201 19.00 -7.19 -9.93
CA MET A 201 18.57 -6.24 -8.90
C MET A 201 19.74 -5.77 -8.00
N LEU A 202 20.64 -6.68 -7.63
CA LEU A 202 21.79 -6.37 -6.78
C LEU A 202 22.84 -5.48 -7.46
N ALA A 203 22.84 -5.36 -8.78
CA ALA A 203 23.74 -4.44 -9.49
C ALA A 203 23.52 -2.97 -9.10
N GLY A 204 22.29 -2.59 -8.73
CA GLY A 204 21.93 -1.23 -8.29
C GLY A 204 21.94 -1.03 -6.77
N PHE A 205 22.51 -1.97 -6.01
CA PHE A 205 22.56 -1.92 -4.54
C PHE A 205 23.54 -0.86 -4.04
N ASP A 206 23.07 -0.02 -3.12
CA ASP A 206 23.90 0.97 -2.42
C ASP A 206 24.64 0.29 -1.25
N LYS A 207 25.94 0.04 -1.44
CA LYS A 207 26.79 -0.64 -0.45
C LYS A 207 27.04 0.21 0.81
N ASP A 208 26.98 1.54 0.69
CA ASP A 208 27.34 2.46 1.77
C ASP A 208 26.16 2.64 2.73
N TYR A 209 24.97 2.86 2.19
CA TYR A 209 23.77 3.18 2.96
C TYR A 209 22.64 2.15 2.82
N GLY A 210 22.87 1.02 2.15
CA GLY A 210 21.84 0.01 1.92
C GLY A 210 20.72 0.49 0.99
N GLY A 211 19.81 -0.38 0.57
CA GLY A 211 18.77 -0.04 -0.39
C GLY A 211 19.29 0.10 -1.83
N PHE A 212 18.53 0.80 -2.67
CA PHE A 212 18.78 0.86 -4.11
C PHE A 212 18.53 2.28 -4.63
N GLY A 213 19.34 2.71 -5.59
CA GLY A 213 19.25 4.06 -6.17
C GLY A 213 19.80 5.17 -5.26
N GLY A 214 19.59 6.42 -5.69
CA GLY A 214 20.04 7.62 -5.00
C GLY A 214 18.96 8.30 -4.14
N ALA A 215 19.10 9.61 -3.96
CA ALA A 215 18.11 10.47 -3.31
C ALA A 215 17.06 10.99 -4.32
N PRO A 216 15.77 11.11 -3.95
CA PRO A 216 15.15 10.59 -2.72
C PRO A 216 15.10 9.06 -2.71
N LYS A 217 15.13 8.46 -1.51
CA LYS A 217 15.28 7.03 -1.30
C LYS A 217 14.03 6.40 -0.69
N PHE A 218 13.45 5.45 -1.41
CA PHE A 218 12.25 4.73 -1.00
C PHE A 218 12.60 3.33 -0.46
N PRO A 219 11.92 2.85 0.60
CA PRO A 219 12.22 1.53 1.14
C PRO A 219 11.85 0.42 0.12
N PRO A 220 12.78 -0.48 -0.25
CA PRO A 220 12.60 -1.42 -1.36
C PRO A 220 11.91 -2.72 -0.92
N LYS A 221 10.73 -2.61 -0.31
CA LYS A 221 10.04 -3.71 0.42
C LYS A 221 9.93 -5.00 -0.40
N MET A 222 9.36 -4.93 -1.60
CA MET A 222 9.14 -6.12 -2.44
C MET A 222 10.45 -6.74 -2.93
N ARG A 223 11.44 -5.90 -3.28
CA ARG A 223 12.78 -6.39 -3.65
C ARG A 223 13.45 -7.14 -2.50
N LEU A 224 13.35 -6.65 -1.27
CA LEU A 224 13.92 -7.34 -0.10
C LEU A 224 13.24 -8.70 0.14
N ARG A 225 11.91 -8.75 0.12
CA ARG A 225 11.16 -10.01 0.24
C ARG A 225 11.56 -11.00 -0.85
N TYR A 226 11.72 -10.53 -2.08
CA TYR A 226 12.18 -11.36 -3.18
C TYR A 226 13.62 -11.85 -2.99
N LEU A 227 14.55 -10.97 -2.61
CA LEU A 227 15.95 -11.34 -2.36
C LEU A 227 16.09 -12.35 -1.22
N MET A 228 15.26 -12.27 -0.17
CA MET A 228 15.21 -13.28 0.90
C MET A 228 14.86 -14.68 0.38
N ARG A 229 14.12 -14.78 -0.73
CA ARG A 229 13.73 -16.06 -1.36
C ARG A 229 14.77 -16.53 -2.37
N ALA A 230 15.29 -15.64 -3.21
CA ALA A 230 16.14 -15.98 -4.34
C ALA A 230 17.64 -16.05 -3.99
N MET A 231 18.10 -15.20 -3.07
CA MET A 231 19.50 -15.10 -2.61
C MET A 231 19.55 -14.81 -1.10
N PRO A 232 19.05 -15.75 -0.27
CA PRO A 232 18.92 -15.55 1.17
C PRO A 232 20.25 -15.17 1.84
N GLU A 233 21.40 -15.56 1.32
CA GLU A 233 22.74 -15.25 1.85
C GLU A 233 23.21 -13.81 1.58
N SER A 234 22.50 -13.03 0.76
CA SER A 234 22.93 -11.69 0.36
C SER A 234 23.01 -10.70 1.52
N LYS A 235 24.18 -10.10 1.72
CA LYS A 235 24.42 -9.03 2.70
C LYS A 235 23.61 -7.76 2.42
N ALA A 236 23.10 -7.59 1.20
CA ALA A 236 22.27 -6.45 0.83
C ALA A 236 20.96 -6.39 1.62
N ILE A 237 20.42 -7.55 2.00
CA ILE A 237 19.19 -7.66 2.80
C ILE A 237 19.43 -7.00 4.16
N ASP A 238 20.44 -7.48 4.89
CA ASP A 238 20.77 -7.01 6.22
C ASP A 238 21.20 -5.54 6.23
N LYS A 239 22.09 -5.16 5.30
CA LYS A 239 22.56 -3.78 5.19
C LYS A 239 21.41 -2.81 4.94
N THR A 240 20.42 -3.19 4.12
CA THR A 240 19.25 -2.33 3.87
C THR A 240 18.36 -2.20 5.10
N LEU A 241 18.02 -3.32 5.75
CA LEU A 241 17.18 -3.32 6.95
C LEU A 241 17.82 -2.55 8.11
N ASP A 242 19.11 -2.76 8.33
CA ASP A 242 19.88 -2.06 9.36
C ASP A 242 19.97 -0.57 9.04
N SER A 243 20.22 -0.18 7.79
CA SER A 243 20.35 1.24 7.42
C SER A 243 19.04 2.01 7.48
N MET A 244 17.91 1.42 7.06
CA MET A 244 16.59 2.06 7.19
C MET A 244 16.23 2.31 8.65
N PHE A 245 16.52 1.33 9.54
CA PHE A 245 16.31 1.48 10.97
C PHE A 245 17.26 2.51 11.60
N LYS A 246 18.54 2.52 11.21
CA LYS A 246 19.51 3.50 11.71
C LYS A 246 19.18 4.92 11.29
N GLY A 247 18.53 5.09 10.14
CA GLY A 247 18.10 6.40 9.65
C GLY A 247 17.08 7.08 10.57
N GLY A 248 16.84 8.35 10.29
CA GLY A 248 15.74 9.12 10.89
C GLY A 248 14.40 8.92 10.17
N MET A 249 14.34 8.04 9.16
CA MET A 249 13.07 7.57 8.59
C MET A 249 12.28 6.66 9.54
N TYR A 250 12.96 6.01 10.49
CA TYR A 250 12.32 5.30 11.59
C TYR A 250 12.12 6.27 12.76
N ASP A 251 10.90 6.35 13.29
CA ASP A 251 10.64 7.18 14.45
C ASP A 251 11.16 6.49 15.71
N HIS A 252 12.37 6.83 16.12
CA HIS A 252 13.04 6.25 17.29
C HIS A 252 12.33 6.53 18.62
N ILE A 253 11.33 7.42 18.68
CA ILE A 253 10.58 7.70 19.92
C ILE A 253 9.23 6.98 19.93
N GLY A 254 8.48 7.02 18.83
CA GLY A 254 7.13 6.43 18.74
C GLY A 254 7.03 5.11 17.99
N GLY A 255 8.07 4.71 17.26
CA GLY A 255 7.99 3.60 16.31
C GLY A 255 7.26 3.97 15.01
N GLY A 256 7.26 3.01 14.09
CA GLY A 256 6.77 3.20 12.74
C GLY A 256 7.74 3.99 11.85
N PHE A 257 7.52 3.85 10.55
CA PHE A 257 8.35 4.44 9.51
C PHE A 257 7.61 5.55 8.78
N ALA A 258 8.36 6.61 8.47
CA ALA A 258 7.99 7.55 7.43
C ALA A 258 8.11 6.91 6.04
N ARG A 259 7.42 7.49 5.05
CA ARG A 259 7.29 6.88 3.72
C ARG A 259 8.62 6.71 2.98
N TYR A 260 9.45 7.75 2.98
CA TYR A 260 10.73 7.77 2.27
C TYR A 260 11.68 8.83 2.84
N SER A 261 12.95 8.73 2.46
CA SER A 261 14.01 9.66 2.83
C SER A 261 14.30 10.62 1.68
N VAL A 262 14.48 11.91 1.97
CA VAL A 262 14.89 12.91 0.97
C VAL A 262 16.37 12.77 0.61
N ASP A 263 17.17 12.18 1.50
CA ASP A 263 18.59 11.94 1.29
C ASP A 263 18.92 10.44 1.17
N LYS A 264 20.15 10.16 0.72
CA LYS A 264 20.63 8.78 0.46
C LYS A 264 20.94 7.96 1.72
N LYS A 265 21.16 8.61 2.86
CA LYS A 265 21.57 8.01 4.14
C LYS A 265 20.39 7.55 5.00
N TRP A 266 19.15 7.80 4.56
CA TRP A 266 17.93 7.57 5.34
C TRP A 266 17.75 8.53 6.52
N LEU A 267 18.44 9.68 6.53
CA LEU A 267 18.49 10.57 7.68
C LEU A 267 17.22 11.42 7.82
N ILE A 268 16.83 12.10 6.76
CA ILE A 268 15.73 13.07 6.75
C ILE A 268 14.57 12.50 5.93
N PRO A 269 13.42 12.18 6.54
CA PRO A 269 12.24 11.77 5.81
C PRO A 269 11.40 12.98 5.37
N HIS A 270 10.47 12.75 4.45
CA HIS A 270 9.20 13.46 4.55
C HIS A 270 8.37 12.75 5.61
N PHE A 271 8.03 13.45 6.70
CA PHE A 271 7.58 12.83 7.96
C PHE A 271 6.20 12.13 7.88
N GLU A 272 5.58 12.11 6.71
CA GLU A 272 4.34 11.37 6.44
C GLU A 272 4.49 9.87 6.76
N LYS A 273 3.51 9.32 7.47
CA LYS A 273 3.45 7.89 7.80
C LYS A 273 2.22 7.26 7.16
N MET A 274 2.46 6.37 6.20
CA MET A 274 1.39 5.69 5.46
C MET A 274 1.14 4.30 6.03
N LEU A 275 -0.15 3.88 6.07
CA LEU A 275 -0.53 2.56 6.55
C LEU A 275 0.12 1.43 5.72
N TYR A 276 0.08 1.55 4.39
CA TYR A 276 0.60 0.50 3.49
C TYR A 276 2.13 0.33 3.58
N ASP A 277 2.87 1.40 3.87
CA ASP A 277 4.32 1.35 4.04
C ASP A 277 4.68 0.61 5.33
N ASN A 278 4.02 0.96 6.44
CA ASN A 278 4.22 0.33 7.73
C ASN A 278 3.78 -1.15 7.72
N ALA A 279 2.67 -1.49 7.04
CA ALA A 279 2.28 -2.88 6.81
C ALA A 279 3.38 -3.67 6.08
N SER A 280 3.87 -3.12 4.96
CA SER A 280 4.87 -3.78 4.12
C SER A 280 6.23 -3.90 4.83
N LEU A 281 6.65 -2.88 5.55
CA LEU A 281 7.90 -2.89 6.32
C LEU A 281 7.83 -3.86 7.48
N ALA A 282 6.73 -3.91 8.23
CA ALA A 282 6.52 -4.92 9.27
C ALA A 282 6.67 -6.34 8.70
N LYS A 283 6.01 -6.64 7.58
CA LYS A 283 6.16 -7.94 6.88
C LYS A 283 7.63 -8.26 6.53
N VAL A 284 8.37 -7.28 6.00
CA VAL A 284 9.78 -7.47 5.63
C VAL A 284 10.65 -7.75 6.86
N TYR A 285 10.46 -7.02 7.96
CA TYR A 285 11.23 -7.26 9.19
C TYR A 285 10.86 -8.58 9.86
N LEU A 286 9.59 -9.01 9.80
CA LEU A 286 9.16 -10.33 10.27
C LEU A 286 9.81 -11.46 9.45
N GLU A 287 9.78 -11.39 8.12
CA GLU A 287 10.46 -12.35 7.23
C GLU A 287 11.98 -12.33 7.48
N GLY A 288 12.56 -11.13 7.65
CA GLY A 288 13.97 -10.96 8.02
C GLY A 288 14.31 -11.62 9.35
N TYR A 289 13.45 -11.50 10.37
CA TYR A 289 13.63 -12.19 11.65
C TYR A 289 13.54 -13.70 11.50
N GLN A 290 12.53 -14.22 10.80
CA GLN A 290 12.41 -15.65 10.56
C GLN A 290 13.65 -16.23 9.83
N LEU A 291 14.23 -15.45 8.92
CA LEU A 291 15.38 -15.83 8.10
C LEU A 291 16.72 -15.73 8.86
N ARG A 292 16.89 -14.71 9.72
CA ARG A 292 18.18 -14.39 10.37
C ARG A 292 18.24 -14.69 11.86
N LYS A 293 17.08 -14.77 12.52
CA LYS A 293 16.92 -14.84 13.98
C LYS A 293 17.59 -13.68 14.73
N LYS A 294 17.68 -12.51 14.09
CA LYS A 294 18.18 -11.28 14.73
C LYS A 294 17.06 -10.62 15.56
N GLU A 295 17.20 -10.60 16.89
CA GLU A 295 16.23 -9.95 17.79
C GLU A 295 15.98 -8.47 17.44
N LEU A 296 16.95 -7.79 16.84
CA LEU A 296 16.76 -6.44 16.30
C LEU A 296 15.55 -6.36 15.35
N TYR A 297 15.44 -7.29 14.40
CA TYR A 297 14.35 -7.26 13.42
C TYR A 297 13.00 -7.60 14.03
N LYS A 298 12.99 -8.51 15.01
CA LYS A 298 11.81 -8.84 15.82
C LYS A 298 11.29 -7.58 16.54
N ASN A 299 12.19 -6.85 17.21
CA ASN A 299 11.83 -5.65 17.95
C ASN A 299 11.33 -4.52 17.03
N ILE A 300 11.98 -4.32 15.88
CA ILE A 300 11.55 -3.33 14.88
C ILE A 300 10.16 -3.66 14.34
N ALA A 301 9.91 -4.93 13.99
CA ALA A 301 8.60 -5.38 13.55
C ALA A 301 7.53 -5.15 14.64
N GLY A 302 7.83 -5.55 15.88
CA GLY A 302 6.96 -5.35 17.03
C GLY A 302 6.61 -3.88 17.27
N GLU A 303 7.60 -2.99 17.40
CA GLU A 303 7.37 -1.56 17.59
C GLU A 303 6.61 -0.91 16.41
N THR A 304 6.82 -1.40 15.18
CA THR A 304 6.06 -0.93 14.01
C THR A 304 4.59 -1.34 14.09
N LEU A 305 4.29 -2.57 14.51
CA LEU A 305 2.90 -3.02 14.70
C LEU A 305 2.25 -2.36 15.93
N ASP A 306 2.99 -2.18 17.02
CA ASP A 306 2.52 -1.45 18.21
C ASP A 306 2.18 0.01 17.89
N TYR A 307 2.96 0.68 17.03
CA TYR A 307 2.62 2.00 16.49
C TYR A 307 1.24 1.98 15.83
N ILE A 308 0.94 0.97 15.02
CA ILE A 308 -0.35 0.86 14.33
C ILE A 308 -1.50 0.64 15.32
N LEU A 309 -1.31 -0.26 16.28
CA LEU A 309 -2.31 -0.50 17.32
C LEU A 309 -2.62 0.75 18.14
N ARG A 310 -1.60 1.55 18.44
CA ARG A 310 -1.69 2.72 19.31
C ARG A 310 -2.22 3.96 18.59
N ASP A 311 -1.68 4.28 17.42
CA ASP A 311 -1.88 5.59 16.77
C ASP A 311 -2.76 5.51 15.51
N MET A 312 -2.81 4.35 14.83
CA MET A 312 -3.46 4.21 13.52
C MET A 312 -4.68 3.28 13.55
N THR A 313 -5.22 2.97 14.74
CA THR A 313 -6.40 2.11 14.89
C THR A 313 -7.60 2.94 15.35
N SER A 314 -8.67 2.91 14.54
CA SER A 314 -9.95 3.51 14.91
C SER A 314 -10.58 2.78 16.10
N PRO A 315 -11.33 3.46 16.99
CA PRO A 315 -12.17 2.80 17.98
C PRO A 315 -13.17 1.79 17.39
N LYS A 316 -13.54 1.95 16.11
CA LYS A 316 -14.40 1.01 15.37
C LYS A 316 -13.68 -0.26 14.89
N GLY A 317 -12.36 -0.32 15.04
CA GLY A 317 -11.54 -1.51 14.77
C GLY A 317 -10.83 -1.54 13.41
N TYR A 318 -11.09 -0.61 12.49
CA TYR A 318 -10.34 -0.48 11.24
C TYR A 318 -9.09 0.39 11.41
N PHE A 319 -8.18 0.33 10.44
CA PHE A 319 -6.95 1.12 10.42
C PHE A 319 -7.11 2.40 9.59
N LEU A 320 -6.58 3.49 10.12
CA LEU A 320 -6.54 4.83 9.51
C LEU A 320 -5.54 4.85 8.36
N SER A 321 -5.71 5.74 7.38
CA SER A 321 -4.98 5.67 6.10
C SER A 321 -3.55 6.24 6.21
N ALA A 322 -3.40 7.43 6.78
CA ALA A 322 -2.12 8.13 6.87
C ALA A 322 -2.08 9.19 7.97
N THR A 323 -0.86 9.57 8.37
CA THR A 323 -0.59 10.77 9.20
C THR A 323 0.23 11.75 8.38
N ASP A 324 -0.15 13.03 8.45
CA ASP A 324 0.48 14.15 7.75
C ASP A 324 1.97 14.33 8.13
N ALA A 325 2.75 14.84 7.20
CA ALA A 325 4.13 15.26 7.43
C ALA A 325 4.19 16.56 8.25
N ASP A 326 3.19 17.43 8.09
CA ASP A 326 3.16 18.77 8.67
C ASP A 326 2.40 18.78 10.01
N SER A 327 2.93 19.51 10.98
CA SER A 327 2.19 19.94 12.17
C SER A 327 2.33 21.44 12.34
N GLU A 328 1.19 22.12 12.55
CA GLU A 328 1.12 23.59 12.60
C GLU A 328 1.69 24.25 11.32
N GLY A 329 1.53 23.59 10.17
CA GLY A 329 2.04 24.06 8.87
C GLY A 329 3.55 23.95 8.71
N VAL A 330 4.24 23.19 9.57
CA VAL A 330 5.69 22.97 9.51
C VAL A 330 5.99 21.47 9.48
N GLU A 331 6.68 21.04 8.43
CA GLU A 331 7.09 19.64 8.23
C GLU A 331 7.96 19.15 9.40
N GLY A 332 7.63 17.98 9.95
CA GLY A 332 8.44 17.31 10.96
C GLY A 332 8.44 17.93 12.36
N LYS A 333 7.79 19.10 12.57
CA LYS A 333 7.78 19.84 13.85
C LYS A 333 7.38 18.98 15.05
N PHE A 334 6.42 18.07 14.86
CA PHE A 334 5.98 17.15 15.90
C PHE A 334 7.08 16.17 16.34
N TYR A 335 7.96 15.74 15.43
CA TYR A 335 8.88 14.63 15.63
C TYR A 335 10.28 15.03 16.10
N VAL A 336 10.75 16.23 15.75
CA VAL A 336 12.14 16.68 15.99
C VAL A 336 12.33 17.34 17.35
N TRP A 337 13.60 17.45 17.80
CA TRP A 337 13.95 17.94 19.14
C TRP A 337 15.13 18.91 19.12
N LYS A 338 15.07 19.97 19.92
CA LYS A 338 16.25 20.83 20.17
C LYS A 338 17.13 20.23 21.28
N GLU A 339 18.44 20.42 21.21
CA GLU A 339 19.34 19.96 22.29
C GLU A 339 18.94 20.59 23.64
N SER A 340 18.64 21.89 23.64
CA SER A 340 18.24 22.63 24.84
C SER A 340 16.92 22.13 25.43
N GLU A 341 16.01 21.64 24.59
CA GLU A 341 14.76 21.03 25.03
C GLU A 341 15.02 19.69 25.72
N LEU A 342 15.83 18.82 25.10
CA LEU A 342 16.20 17.53 25.69
C LEU A 342 16.91 17.69 27.04
N LYS A 343 17.79 18.68 27.19
CA LYS A 343 18.46 19.02 28.46
C LYS A 343 17.48 19.39 29.58
N LYS A 344 16.36 20.04 29.25
CA LYS A 344 15.34 20.43 30.24
C LYS A 344 14.48 19.24 30.66
N ILE A 345 14.23 18.30 29.76
CA ILE A 345 13.36 17.13 30.01
C ILE A 345 14.10 16.02 30.75
N LEU A 346 15.37 15.79 30.39
CA LEU A 346 16.14 14.63 30.83
C LEU A 346 17.08 15.00 31.99
N THR A 347 17.37 14.04 32.88
CA THR A 347 18.45 14.22 33.85
C THR A 347 19.80 14.33 33.13
N THR A 348 20.84 14.85 33.80
CA THR A 348 22.18 14.97 33.21
C THR A 348 22.71 13.65 32.65
N THR A 349 22.47 12.54 33.36
CA THR A 349 22.85 11.19 32.92
C THR A 349 22.02 10.74 31.71
N GLU A 350 20.69 10.85 31.79
CA GLU A 350 19.79 10.50 30.68
C GLU A 350 20.14 11.28 29.41
N PHE A 351 20.35 12.59 29.54
CA PHE A 351 20.71 13.47 28.43
C PHE A 351 22.05 13.08 27.80
N THR A 352 23.08 12.82 28.62
CA THR A 352 24.40 12.39 28.11
C THR A 352 24.28 11.09 27.31
N THR A 353 23.48 10.14 27.79
CA THR A 353 23.22 8.89 27.09
C THR A 353 22.48 9.11 25.77
N ILE A 354 21.38 9.88 25.77
CA ILE A 354 20.59 10.18 24.55
C ILE A 354 21.41 10.97 23.54
N LYS A 355 22.22 11.93 23.99
CA LYS A 355 23.10 12.73 23.14
C LYS A 355 24.10 11.85 22.41
N LYS A 356 24.74 10.91 23.11
CA LYS A 356 25.68 9.95 22.52
C LYS A 356 24.98 8.95 21.59
N LEU A 357 23.82 8.44 22.01
CA LEU A 357 23.07 7.44 21.26
C LEU A 357 22.58 7.97 19.92
N TYR A 358 21.95 9.16 19.93
CA TYR A 358 21.31 9.72 18.74
C TYR A 358 22.11 10.81 18.01
N GLY A 359 23.34 11.09 18.46
CA GLY A 359 24.18 12.13 17.85
C GLY A 359 23.59 13.54 17.97
N VAL A 360 22.93 13.87 19.08
CA VAL A 360 22.27 15.18 19.26
C VAL A 360 23.30 16.30 19.32
N THR A 361 23.10 17.36 18.55
CA THR A 361 23.96 18.55 18.55
C THR A 361 23.16 19.84 18.71
N ALA A 362 23.84 20.92 19.09
CA ALA A 362 23.24 22.25 19.24
C ALA A 362 22.80 22.82 17.89
N GLY A 363 23.55 22.54 16.82
CA GLY A 363 23.23 22.97 15.46
C GLY A 363 22.12 22.16 14.80
N GLY A 364 21.76 21.00 15.36
CA GLY A 364 20.77 20.10 14.78
C GLY A 364 21.28 19.38 13.53
N ASN A 365 20.39 18.58 12.94
CA ASN A 365 20.58 17.94 11.63
C ASN A 365 19.39 18.16 10.69
N PHE A 366 18.42 18.97 11.13
CA PHE A 366 17.20 19.36 10.43
C PHE A 366 16.90 20.84 10.71
N ASP A 367 15.89 21.37 10.03
CA ASP A 367 15.51 22.77 10.08
C ASP A 367 15.33 23.34 11.49
N HIS A 368 15.55 24.65 11.60
CA HIS A 368 15.46 25.41 12.85
C HIS A 368 16.32 24.87 14.00
N GLN A 369 17.51 24.34 13.67
CA GLN A 369 18.47 23.76 14.63
C GLN A 369 17.88 22.59 15.42
N SER A 370 17.01 21.82 14.77
CA SER A 370 16.36 20.66 15.38
C SER A 370 17.10 19.37 15.01
N ASN A 371 16.96 18.35 15.85
CA ASN A 371 17.53 17.04 15.65
C ASN A 371 16.40 16.06 15.32
N ASN A 372 16.45 15.49 14.11
CA ASN A 372 15.81 14.23 13.83
C ASN A 372 16.68 13.10 14.41
N LEU A 373 16.16 12.40 15.42
CA LEU A 373 16.91 11.39 16.14
C LEU A 373 17.18 10.18 15.23
N ASN A 374 18.43 9.72 15.21
CA ASN A 374 18.89 8.66 14.32
C ASN A 374 20.08 7.90 14.96
N LEU A 375 20.44 6.74 14.44
CA LEU A 375 21.53 5.89 14.93
C LEU A 375 22.66 5.73 13.90
N LEU A 376 22.82 6.66 12.95
CA LEU A 376 23.77 6.49 11.84
C LEU A 376 25.22 6.35 12.33
N ASP A 377 25.60 7.12 13.34
CA ASP A 377 26.94 7.12 13.93
C ASP A 377 27.06 6.22 15.18
N TYR A 378 26.01 5.46 15.51
CA TYR A 378 25.98 4.57 16.66
C TYR A 378 26.26 3.11 16.26
N LYS A 379 27.24 2.48 16.92
CA LYS A 379 27.69 1.12 16.58
C LYS A 379 26.71 0.04 17.06
N ASN A 380 26.30 0.09 18.33
CA ASN A 380 25.54 -0.98 18.99
C ASN A 380 24.04 -0.69 19.00
N VAL A 381 23.39 -0.73 17.83
CA VAL A 381 21.97 -0.32 17.70
C VAL A 381 20.98 -1.05 18.60
N ASN A 382 21.30 -2.24 19.11
CA ASN A 382 20.45 -2.96 20.07
C ASN A 382 20.30 -2.21 21.40
N ASP A 383 21.21 -1.31 21.75
CA ASP A 383 21.16 -0.56 23.01
C ASP A 383 19.87 0.28 23.12
N VAL A 384 19.26 0.66 21.99
CA VAL A 384 17.99 1.40 21.95
C VAL A 384 16.80 0.63 22.52
N PHE A 385 16.94 -0.70 22.63
CA PHE A 385 15.96 -1.61 23.24
C PHE A 385 16.34 -2.02 24.67
N SER A 386 17.40 -1.46 25.25
CA SER A 386 17.71 -1.69 26.66
C SER A 386 16.63 -1.08 27.57
N PRO A 387 16.32 -1.70 28.73
CA PRO A 387 15.27 -1.20 29.63
C PRO A 387 15.43 0.27 30.03
N SER A 388 16.67 0.72 30.23
CA SER A 388 16.97 2.11 30.59
C SER A 388 16.64 3.08 29.45
N ILE A 389 17.02 2.77 28.21
CA ILE A 389 16.71 3.61 27.05
C ILE A 389 15.21 3.58 26.73
N LEU A 390 14.55 2.44 26.84
CA LEU A 390 13.10 2.35 26.66
C LEU A 390 12.33 3.24 27.64
N LYS A 391 12.78 3.33 28.91
CA LYS A 391 12.21 4.25 29.90
C LYS A 391 12.37 5.71 29.46
N ILE A 392 13.53 6.09 28.92
CA ILE A 392 13.78 7.45 28.42
C ILE A 392 12.93 7.74 27.17
N ARG A 393 12.86 6.81 26.21
CA ARG A 393 12.01 6.93 25.01
C ARG A 393 10.55 7.12 25.37
N LYS A 394 10.03 6.35 26.34
CA LYS A 394 8.69 6.52 26.89
C LYS A 394 8.49 7.91 27.49
N LYS A 395 9.44 8.40 28.29
CA LYS A 395 9.40 9.76 28.85
C LYS A 395 9.34 10.84 27.75
N LEU A 396 10.16 10.71 26.71
CA LEU A 396 10.16 11.63 25.55
C LEU A 396 8.84 11.52 24.77
N TYR A 397 8.30 10.32 24.59
CA TYR A 397 7.02 10.12 23.93
C TYR A 397 5.88 10.81 24.69
N GLU A 398 5.79 10.66 26.02
CA GLU A 398 4.76 11.34 26.84
C GLU A 398 4.85 12.87 26.76
N ILE A 399 6.04 13.44 26.62
CA ILE A 399 6.19 14.87 26.33
C ILE A 399 5.73 15.20 24.91
N ARG A 400 6.13 14.39 23.92
CA ARG A 400 5.75 14.62 22.51
C ARG A 400 4.25 14.58 22.30
N LYS A 401 3.51 13.71 23.01
CA LYS A 401 2.03 13.62 22.94
C LYS A 401 1.31 14.91 23.34
N LYS A 402 1.97 15.83 24.06
CA LYS A 402 1.41 17.13 24.45
C LYS A 402 1.56 18.19 23.36
N ARG A 403 2.36 17.94 22.32
CA ARG A 403 2.47 18.80 21.14
C ARG A 403 1.23 18.64 20.26
N ILE A 404 0.98 19.61 19.38
CA ILE A 404 -0.07 19.50 18.37
C ILE A 404 0.33 18.37 17.40
N PRO A 405 -0.46 17.29 17.28
CA PRO A 405 -0.13 16.19 16.37
C PRO A 405 -0.38 16.61 14.92
N PRO A 406 0.31 15.99 13.94
CA PRO A 406 -0.06 16.10 12.54
C PRO A 406 -1.49 15.61 12.31
N ILE A 407 -2.14 16.13 11.28
CA ILE A 407 -3.50 15.69 10.92
C ILE A 407 -3.46 14.22 10.51
N THR A 408 -4.45 13.44 10.94
CA THR A 408 -4.61 12.04 10.53
C THR A 408 -5.74 11.95 9.51
N ASP A 409 -5.45 11.33 8.36
CA ASP A 409 -6.49 10.92 7.44
C ASP A 409 -7.12 9.64 7.99
N ASP A 410 -8.37 9.76 8.41
CA ASP A 410 -9.10 8.75 9.18
C ASP A 410 -9.98 7.84 8.31
N LYS A 411 -9.85 7.93 6.98
CA LYS A 411 -10.55 7.06 6.04
C LYS A 411 -10.06 5.62 6.21
N ALA A 412 -10.99 4.66 6.22
CA ALA A 412 -10.64 3.26 6.01
C ALA A 412 -10.53 3.00 4.51
N ILE A 413 -9.37 2.52 4.06
CA ILE A 413 -9.16 2.07 2.68
C ILE A 413 -9.02 0.55 2.69
N THR A 414 -9.89 -0.16 1.97
CA THR A 414 -9.97 -1.64 1.98
C THR A 414 -8.64 -2.28 1.63
N SER A 415 -8.01 -1.86 0.53
CA SER A 415 -6.69 -2.37 0.13
C SER A 415 -5.61 -2.19 1.20
N TRP A 416 -5.53 -1.04 1.87
CA TRP A 416 -4.48 -0.78 2.86
C TRP A 416 -4.76 -1.50 4.18
N ASN A 417 -6.03 -1.60 4.55
CA ASN A 417 -6.46 -2.45 5.66
C ASN A 417 -6.14 -3.93 5.39
N GLY A 418 -6.34 -4.43 4.16
CA GLY A 418 -5.95 -5.78 3.76
C GLY A 418 -4.45 -6.06 3.96
N LEU A 419 -3.58 -5.14 3.54
CA LEU A 419 -2.14 -5.24 3.78
C LEU A 419 -1.81 -5.30 5.28
N MET A 420 -2.44 -4.45 6.08
CA MET A 420 -2.20 -4.39 7.53
C MET A 420 -2.76 -5.59 8.29
N ILE A 421 -3.95 -6.08 7.91
CA ILE A 421 -4.53 -7.34 8.42
C ILE A 421 -3.52 -8.46 8.22
N GLY A 422 -2.95 -8.58 7.02
CA GLY A 422 -1.91 -9.57 6.75
C GLY A 422 -0.64 -9.36 7.57
N ALA A 423 -0.20 -8.12 7.76
CA ALA A 423 0.99 -7.80 8.56
C ALA A 423 0.81 -8.15 10.05
N LEU A 424 -0.34 -7.84 10.64
CA LEU A 424 -0.68 -8.19 12.02
C LEU A 424 -0.88 -9.69 12.19
N ALA A 425 -1.53 -10.36 11.23
CA ALA A 425 -1.65 -11.81 11.25
C ALA A 425 -0.27 -12.51 11.18
N MET A 426 0.64 -12.03 10.34
CA MET A 426 2.04 -12.47 10.35
C MET A 426 2.74 -12.13 11.67
N GLY A 427 2.49 -10.95 12.24
CA GLY A 427 3.00 -10.52 13.53
C GLY A 427 2.61 -11.48 14.64
N TYR A 428 1.34 -11.88 14.72
CA TYR A 428 0.88 -12.92 15.64
C TYR A 428 1.60 -14.24 15.42
N GLN A 429 1.66 -14.72 14.17
CA GLN A 429 2.29 -15.99 13.86
C GLN A 429 3.75 -16.02 14.33
N VAL A 430 4.52 -14.98 14.03
CA VAL A 430 5.98 -14.93 14.27
C VAL A 430 6.32 -14.53 15.71
N LEU A 431 5.55 -13.63 16.33
CA LEU A 431 5.86 -13.03 17.63
C LEU A 431 5.05 -13.62 18.78
N GLY A 432 3.92 -14.29 18.49
CA GLY A 432 3.04 -14.90 19.49
C GLY A 432 2.17 -13.91 20.29
N ASP A 433 2.07 -12.65 19.86
CA ASP A 433 1.30 -11.63 20.59
C ASP A 433 -0.16 -11.57 20.11
N GLU A 434 -1.08 -12.03 20.96
CA GLU A 434 -2.52 -12.10 20.71
C GLU A 434 -3.17 -10.74 20.38
N ARG A 435 -2.56 -9.62 20.80
CA ARG A 435 -3.06 -8.28 20.45
C ARG A 435 -3.12 -8.09 18.93
N TYR A 436 -2.16 -8.66 18.20
CA TYR A 436 -2.10 -8.55 16.75
C TYR A 436 -3.19 -9.38 16.06
N LEU A 437 -3.43 -10.62 16.51
CA LEU A 437 -4.53 -11.45 15.98
C LEU A 437 -5.89 -10.80 16.23
N SER A 438 -6.10 -10.29 17.45
CA SER A 438 -7.32 -9.60 17.82
C SER A 438 -7.57 -8.37 16.96
N ALA A 439 -6.56 -7.52 16.76
CA ALA A 439 -6.68 -6.33 15.92
C ALA A 439 -6.95 -6.67 14.44
N ALA A 440 -6.24 -7.65 13.87
CA ALA A 440 -6.45 -8.11 12.50
C ALA A 440 -7.88 -8.63 12.30
N THR A 441 -8.39 -9.42 13.26
CA THR A 441 -9.75 -9.98 13.23
C THR A 441 -10.81 -8.88 13.32
N ARG A 442 -10.65 -7.89 14.22
CA ARG A 442 -11.58 -6.75 14.32
C ARG A 442 -11.62 -5.93 13.04
N ALA A 443 -10.47 -5.65 12.43
CA ALA A 443 -10.40 -4.93 11.17
C ALA A 443 -11.07 -5.72 10.03
N ALA A 444 -10.78 -7.02 9.92
CA ALA A 444 -11.41 -7.90 8.93
C ALA A 444 -12.95 -7.90 9.07
N ASN A 445 -13.47 -8.06 10.30
CA ASN A 445 -14.90 -8.00 10.58
C ASN A 445 -15.51 -6.62 10.24
N PHE A 446 -14.78 -5.54 10.50
CA PHE A 446 -15.22 -4.20 10.12
C PHE A 446 -15.37 -4.07 8.60
N ILE A 447 -14.34 -4.50 7.83
CA ILE A 447 -14.37 -4.48 6.36
C ILE A 447 -15.53 -5.34 5.86
N GLN A 448 -15.67 -6.58 6.34
CA GLN A 448 -16.74 -7.48 5.93
C GLN A 448 -18.13 -6.85 6.11
N LYS A 449 -18.37 -6.27 7.29
CA LYS A 449 -19.67 -5.69 7.65
C LYS A 449 -19.99 -4.39 6.90
N ASN A 450 -19.01 -3.49 6.77
CA ASN A 450 -19.26 -2.11 6.33
C ASN A 450 -18.86 -1.85 4.88
N LEU A 451 -17.89 -2.59 4.36
CA LEU A 451 -17.29 -2.38 3.04
C LEU A 451 -17.51 -3.57 2.09
N ASP A 452 -18.04 -4.70 2.56
CA ASP A 452 -18.36 -5.87 1.73
C ASP A 452 -19.80 -6.38 1.89
N ASN A 453 -20.78 -5.48 1.99
CA ASN A 453 -22.19 -5.84 2.21
C ASN A 453 -23.01 -6.05 0.92
N LYS A 454 -22.77 -5.23 -0.11
CA LYS A 454 -23.46 -5.21 -1.43
C LYS A 454 -22.42 -5.31 -2.55
N GLY A 455 -21.35 -6.04 -2.27
CA GLY A 455 -20.10 -6.02 -3.00
C GLY A 455 -19.03 -5.20 -2.28
N LEU A 456 -17.79 -5.35 -2.72
CA LEU A 456 -16.64 -4.72 -2.11
C LEU A 456 -16.58 -3.23 -2.50
N TYR A 457 -16.31 -2.38 -1.51
CA TYR A 457 -16.10 -0.95 -1.66
C TYR A 457 -14.68 -0.56 -1.24
N HIS A 458 -14.19 0.54 -1.80
CA HIS A 458 -12.82 1.00 -1.63
C HIS A 458 -12.62 1.77 -0.31
N THR A 459 -13.52 2.72 -0.01
CA THR A 459 -13.35 3.67 1.08
C THR A 459 -14.56 3.74 2.01
N TYR A 460 -14.28 3.94 3.29
CA TYR A 460 -15.25 4.29 4.33
C TYR A 460 -14.78 5.52 5.09
N ARG A 461 -15.67 6.49 5.30
CA ARG A 461 -15.48 7.59 6.25
C ARG A 461 -16.84 8.09 6.74
N ASP A 462 -17.02 8.22 8.04
CA ASP A 462 -18.27 8.74 8.66
C ASP A 462 -19.56 8.09 8.12
N GLY A 463 -19.56 6.77 7.98
CA GLY A 463 -20.72 6.02 7.47
C GLY A 463 -20.93 6.12 5.95
N THR A 464 -20.11 6.90 5.25
CA THR A 464 -20.18 7.04 3.79
C THR A 464 -19.39 5.93 3.11
N VAL A 465 -20.05 5.22 2.19
CA VAL A 465 -19.48 4.15 1.36
C VAL A 465 -20.01 4.32 -0.06
N LYS A 466 -19.16 4.76 -1.00
CA LYS A 466 -19.59 5.15 -2.35
C LYS A 466 -18.80 4.47 -3.47
N ILE A 467 -17.49 4.30 -3.28
CA ILE A 467 -16.57 3.91 -4.35
C ILE A 467 -16.43 2.39 -4.40
N LYS A 468 -16.71 1.79 -5.56
CA LYS A 468 -16.57 0.33 -5.75
C LYS A 468 -15.11 -0.11 -5.65
N GLY A 469 -14.89 -1.31 -5.13
CA GLY A 469 -13.56 -1.86 -4.95
C GLY A 469 -12.79 -2.04 -6.26
N PHE A 470 -11.52 -1.70 -6.22
CA PHE A 470 -10.54 -1.89 -7.28
C PHE A 470 -9.81 -3.23 -7.13
N LEU A 471 -8.99 -3.59 -8.12
CA LEU A 471 -8.15 -4.77 -8.06
C LEU A 471 -7.27 -4.82 -6.79
N THR A 472 -6.77 -3.67 -6.34
CA THR A 472 -5.97 -3.58 -5.11
C THR A 472 -6.76 -3.96 -3.85
N ASP A 473 -8.05 -3.66 -3.81
CA ASP A 473 -8.90 -3.99 -2.67
C ASP A 473 -9.11 -5.49 -2.57
N TYR A 474 -9.39 -6.15 -3.70
CA TYR A 474 -9.49 -7.61 -3.75
C TYR A 474 -8.13 -8.27 -3.45
N ALA A 475 -7.09 -7.91 -4.20
CA ALA A 475 -5.79 -8.59 -4.12
C ALA A 475 -5.19 -8.53 -2.72
N TYR A 476 -5.19 -7.34 -2.09
CA TYR A 476 -4.56 -7.17 -0.78
C TYR A 476 -5.44 -7.68 0.36
N LEU A 477 -6.78 -7.59 0.25
CA LEU A 477 -7.66 -8.17 1.25
C LEU A 477 -7.59 -9.69 1.23
N ILE A 478 -7.60 -10.32 0.06
CA ILE A 478 -7.42 -11.78 -0.07
C ILE A 478 -6.08 -12.21 0.53
N GLU A 479 -4.96 -11.52 0.20
CA GLU A 479 -3.66 -11.82 0.80
C GLU A 479 -3.70 -11.72 2.33
N GLY A 480 -4.32 -10.65 2.86
CA GLY A 480 -4.50 -10.44 4.29
C GLY A 480 -5.32 -11.55 4.96
N LEU A 481 -6.42 -11.96 4.34
CA LEU A 481 -7.30 -13.03 4.82
C LEU A 481 -6.61 -14.40 4.79
N LEU A 482 -5.79 -14.69 3.78
CA LEU A 482 -5.00 -15.92 3.74
C LEU A 482 -4.01 -15.98 4.92
N HIS A 483 -3.34 -14.86 5.24
CA HIS A 483 -2.49 -14.78 6.43
C HIS A 483 -3.29 -14.87 7.73
N LEU A 484 -4.47 -14.25 7.80
CA LEU A 484 -5.34 -14.29 8.97
C LEU A 484 -5.92 -15.69 9.20
N TYR A 485 -6.22 -16.42 8.14
CA TYR A 485 -6.58 -17.83 8.21
C TYR A 485 -5.43 -18.67 8.78
N GLU A 486 -4.19 -18.54 8.30
CA GLU A 486 -3.05 -19.30 8.87
C GLU A 486 -2.73 -18.90 10.34
N ALA A 487 -3.13 -17.69 10.75
CA ALA A 487 -3.02 -17.22 12.12
C ALA A 487 -4.10 -17.83 13.04
N SER A 488 -5.36 -17.84 12.61
CA SER A 488 -6.51 -18.24 13.44
C SER A 488 -6.97 -19.70 13.25
N PHE A 489 -6.71 -20.25 12.06
CA PHE A 489 -7.35 -21.43 11.49
C PHE A 489 -8.88 -21.37 11.52
N ASP A 490 -9.47 -20.18 11.41
CA ASP A 490 -10.92 -20.00 11.26
C ASP A 490 -11.33 -20.21 9.78
N PRO A 491 -12.06 -21.30 9.45
CA PRO A 491 -12.42 -21.62 8.07
C PRO A 491 -13.30 -20.57 7.40
N SER A 492 -14.05 -19.76 8.16
CA SER A 492 -14.90 -18.70 7.59
C SER A 492 -14.07 -17.63 6.88
N ILE A 493 -12.84 -17.39 7.35
CA ILE A 493 -11.90 -16.43 6.78
C ILE A 493 -11.41 -16.91 5.42
N LEU A 494 -11.06 -18.19 5.30
CA LEU A 494 -10.67 -18.78 4.02
C LEU A 494 -11.84 -18.82 3.03
N SER A 495 -13.05 -19.16 3.50
CA SER A 495 -14.25 -19.09 2.66
C SER A 495 -14.50 -17.69 2.11
N TRP A 496 -14.29 -16.65 2.93
CA TRP A 496 -14.42 -15.27 2.47
C TRP A 496 -13.36 -14.89 1.43
N ALA A 497 -12.10 -15.32 1.61
CA ALA A 497 -11.05 -15.12 0.62
C ALA A 497 -11.38 -15.77 -0.74
N ILE A 498 -11.95 -16.99 -0.73
CA ILE A 498 -12.39 -17.70 -1.93
C ILE A 498 -13.54 -16.96 -2.64
N ASP A 499 -14.53 -16.46 -1.88
CA ASP A 499 -15.63 -15.67 -2.44
C ASP A 499 -15.13 -14.35 -3.06
N LEU A 500 -14.23 -13.64 -2.38
CA LEU A 500 -13.61 -12.43 -2.91
C LEU A 500 -12.83 -12.73 -4.20
N GLN A 501 -12.05 -13.81 -4.26
CA GLN A 501 -11.34 -14.21 -5.49
C GLN A 501 -12.33 -14.47 -6.62
N LYS A 502 -13.44 -15.16 -6.36
CA LYS A 502 -14.50 -15.39 -7.36
C LYS A 502 -15.08 -14.09 -7.90
N ARG A 503 -15.27 -13.07 -7.05
CA ARG A 503 -15.75 -11.74 -7.46
C ARG A 503 -14.69 -10.90 -8.16
N GLN A 504 -13.41 -11.07 -7.80
CA GLN A 504 -12.28 -10.45 -8.48
C GLN A 504 -12.21 -10.84 -9.96
N GLU A 505 -12.70 -12.04 -10.34
CA GLU A 505 -12.77 -12.50 -11.73
C GLU A 505 -13.54 -11.54 -12.66
N ASN A 506 -14.40 -10.67 -12.14
CA ASN A 506 -15.07 -9.62 -12.93
C ASN A 506 -14.08 -8.59 -13.52
N LEU A 507 -12.87 -8.51 -12.97
CA LEU A 507 -11.77 -7.68 -13.46
C LEU A 507 -10.85 -8.42 -14.44
N TRP A 508 -11.05 -9.73 -14.62
CA TRP A 508 -10.18 -10.56 -15.46
C TRP A 508 -10.28 -10.18 -16.94
N SER A 509 -9.15 -10.32 -17.63
CA SER A 509 -9.04 -10.24 -19.08
C SER A 509 -8.00 -11.25 -19.56
N LYS A 510 -7.92 -11.46 -20.87
CA LYS A 510 -6.86 -12.29 -21.46
C LYS A 510 -5.44 -11.75 -21.20
N ASP A 511 -5.33 -10.47 -20.85
CA ASP A 511 -4.06 -9.75 -20.66
C ASP A 511 -3.73 -9.56 -19.16
N GLY A 512 -4.49 -10.20 -18.25
CA GLY A 512 -4.40 -10.02 -16.79
C GLY A 512 -5.59 -9.24 -16.22
N TYR A 513 -5.52 -8.87 -14.93
CA TYR A 513 -6.62 -8.14 -14.29
C TYR A 513 -6.54 -6.65 -14.58
N TYR A 514 -7.67 -6.08 -14.98
CA TYR A 514 -7.86 -4.63 -15.00
C TYR A 514 -7.86 -4.06 -13.59
N PHE A 515 -7.31 -2.85 -13.45
CA PHE A 515 -7.25 -2.16 -12.17
C PHE A 515 -8.65 -1.82 -11.61
N ALA A 516 -9.59 -1.47 -12.49
CA ALA A 516 -10.95 -1.07 -12.14
C ALA A 516 -12.00 -1.73 -13.04
N LEU A 517 -13.24 -1.79 -12.55
CA LEU A 517 -14.41 -2.16 -13.37
C LEU A 517 -14.62 -1.12 -14.48
N LYS A 518 -15.30 -1.52 -15.55
CA LYS A 518 -15.66 -0.60 -16.63
C LYS A 518 -16.60 0.48 -16.07
N SER A 519 -16.27 1.74 -16.33
CA SER A 519 -17.03 2.90 -15.88
C SER A 519 -17.05 3.96 -16.98
N PRO A 520 -18.19 4.65 -17.21
CA PRO A 520 -18.26 5.75 -18.17
C PRO A 520 -17.48 7.00 -17.67
N GLU A 521 -17.12 7.04 -16.39
CA GLU A 521 -16.23 8.07 -15.85
C GLU A 521 -14.78 7.90 -16.33
N LEU A 522 -14.37 6.72 -16.77
CA LEU A 522 -12.99 6.44 -17.20
C LEU A 522 -12.89 6.41 -18.74
N ILE A 523 -11.79 6.97 -19.27
CA ILE A 523 -11.52 6.90 -20.72
C ILE A 523 -11.09 5.50 -21.17
N THR A 524 -10.41 4.76 -20.29
CA THR A 524 -9.88 3.43 -20.57
C THR A 524 -9.68 2.68 -19.26
N ARG A 525 -9.44 1.36 -19.33
CA ARG A 525 -9.05 0.57 -18.16
C ARG A 525 -7.58 0.21 -18.26
N THR A 526 -6.87 0.34 -17.16
CA THR A 526 -5.44 0.05 -17.10
C THR A 526 -5.17 -1.36 -16.59
N ILE A 527 -4.11 -1.98 -17.10
CA ILE A 527 -3.46 -3.14 -16.52
C ILE A 527 -2.03 -2.70 -16.21
N ASP A 528 -1.59 -2.91 -14.98
CA ASP A 528 -0.23 -2.64 -14.53
C ASP A 528 0.33 -3.92 -13.91
N PHE A 529 1.63 -4.12 -14.13
CA PHE A 529 2.40 -5.22 -13.59
C PHE A 529 3.59 -4.76 -12.74
N SER A 530 3.85 -3.46 -12.68
CA SER A 530 5.00 -2.88 -12.02
C SER A 530 4.74 -2.55 -10.55
N ASP A 531 5.69 -2.94 -9.70
CA ASP A 531 5.72 -2.55 -8.30
C ASP A 531 5.97 -1.04 -8.18
N ASN A 532 5.26 -0.41 -7.26
CA ASN A 532 5.50 0.98 -6.88
C ASN A 532 5.75 1.07 -5.37
N ALA A 533 5.30 2.14 -4.70
CA ALA A 533 5.34 2.21 -3.24
C ALA A 533 4.63 1.02 -2.55
N ARG A 534 3.71 0.37 -3.28
CA ARG A 534 2.93 -0.82 -2.91
C ARG A 534 3.24 -1.99 -3.87
N PRO A 535 3.01 -3.25 -3.46
CA PRO A 535 3.17 -4.39 -4.35
C PRO A 535 2.17 -4.31 -5.51
N ASN A 536 2.57 -4.63 -6.73
CA ASN A 536 1.64 -4.66 -7.85
C ASN A 536 0.45 -5.62 -7.58
N PRO A 537 -0.81 -5.18 -7.71
CA PRO A 537 -1.97 -6.02 -7.40
C PRO A 537 -2.14 -7.23 -8.32
N ASN A 538 -1.68 -7.19 -9.59
CA ASN A 538 -1.64 -8.39 -10.44
C ASN A 538 -0.66 -9.44 -9.88
N GLY A 539 0.49 -9.01 -9.33
CA GLY A 539 1.46 -9.91 -8.71
C GLY A 539 1.04 -10.45 -7.36
N VAL A 540 0.28 -9.67 -6.57
CA VAL A 540 -0.37 -10.20 -5.36
C VAL A 540 -1.45 -11.21 -5.73
N SER A 541 -2.26 -10.91 -6.76
CA SER A 541 -3.28 -11.83 -7.27
C SER A 541 -2.68 -13.13 -7.80
N LEU A 542 -1.54 -13.07 -8.49
CA LEU A 542 -0.80 -14.27 -8.91
C LEU A 542 -0.50 -15.18 -7.71
N LEU A 543 0.07 -14.63 -6.64
CA LEU A 543 0.38 -15.43 -5.44
C LEU A 543 -0.88 -15.94 -4.73
N ASN A 544 -1.94 -15.11 -4.67
CA ASN A 544 -3.22 -15.53 -4.09
C ASN A 544 -3.84 -16.69 -4.87
N LEU A 545 -3.84 -16.64 -6.21
CA LEU A 545 -4.32 -17.72 -7.06
C LEU A 545 -3.57 -19.03 -6.81
N LEU A 546 -2.23 -18.98 -6.72
CA LEU A 546 -1.41 -20.15 -6.41
C LEU A 546 -1.73 -20.73 -5.02
N LYS A 547 -1.84 -19.88 -3.99
CA LYS A 547 -2.20 -20.34 -2.64
C LYS A 547 -3.62 -20.88 -2.55
N LEU A 548 -4.58 -20.23 -3.21
CA LEU A 548 -5.96 -20.69 -3.26
C LEU A 548 -6.07 -22.01 -4.03
N TYR A 549 -5.26 -22.21 -5.08
CA TYR A 549 -5.13 -23.51 -5.72
C TYR A 549 -4.64 -24.57 -4.72
N ASP A 550 -3.60 -24.30 -3.92
CA ASP A 550 -3.09 -25.26 -2.94
C ASP A 550 -4.10 -25.61 -1.83
N TYR A 551 -5.04 -24.70 -1.52
CA TYR A 551 -6.14 -24.98 -0.58
C TYR A 551 -7.31 -25.75 -1.20
N THR A 552 -7.63 -25.47 -2.47
CA THR A 552 -8.91 -25.87 -3.09
C THR A 552 -8.80 -26.85 -4.25
N PHE A 553 -7.59 -27.02 -4.79
CA PHE A 553 -7.29 -27.76 -6.02
C PHE A 553 -8.10 -27.31 -7.25
N ASN A 554 -8.60 -26.08 -7.26
CA ASN A 554 -9.35 -25.52 -8.38
C ASN A 554 -8.39 -25.10 -9.52
N GLU A 555 -8.38 -25.88 -10.59
CA GLU A 555 -7.52 -25.67 -11.76
C GLU A 555 -7.68 -24.30 -12.43
N LYS A 556 -8.84 -23.64 -12.28
CA LYS A 556 -9.02 -22.28 -12.80
C LYS A 556 -7.99 -21.31 -12.20
N TYR A 557 -7.70 -21.45 -10.91
CA TYR A 557 -6.72 -20.60 -10.25
C TYR A 557 -5.31 -20.82 -10.79
N MET A 558 -4.91 -22.08 -10.98
CA MET A 558 -3.62 -22.44 -11.57
C MET A 558 -3.50 -21.91 -13.01
N ASN A 559 -4.54 -22.05 -13.83
CA ASN A 559 -4.53 -21.57 -15.22
C ASN A 559 -4.43 -20.04 -15.33
N ASN A 560 -5.15 -19.31 -14.48
CA ASN A 560 -5.04 -17.85 -14.40
C ASN A 560 -3.65 -17.43 -13.90
N ALA A 561 -3.09 -18.12 -12.89
CA ALA A 561 -1.73 -17.87 -12.40
C ALA A 561 -0.68 -18.07 -13.51
N LYS A 562 -0.74 -19.19 -14.24
CA LYS A 562 0.15 -19.44 -15.39
C LYS A 562 0.05 -18.35 -16.45
N THR A 563 -1.16 -17.91 -16.78
CA THR A 563 -1.39 -16.82 -17.74
C THR A 563 -0.70 -15.52 -17.30
N LEU A 564 -0.84 -15.12 -16.03
CA LEU A 564 -0.17 -13.93 -15.50
C LEU A 564 1.35 -14.07 -15.55
N MET A 565 1.89 -15.26 -15.25
CA MET A 565 3.33 -15.49 -15.32
C MET A 565 3.86 -15.44 -16.76
N GLU A 566 3.18 -16.07 -17.71
CA GLU A 566 3.55 -16.08 -19.12
C GLU A 566 3.58 -14.66 -19.71
N ILE A 567 2.56 -13.84 -19.43
CA ILE A 567 2.47 -12.46 -19.95
C ILE A 567 3.55 -11.56 -19.34
N THR A 568 3.96 -11.82 -18.10
CA THR A 568 4.94 -10.97 -17.41
C THR A 568 6.39 -11.42 -17.61
N ALA A 569 6.63 -12.67 -18.01
CA ALA A 569 7.97 -13.24 -18.15
C ALA A 569 8.95 -12.38 -18.98
N PRO A 570 8.60 -11.86 -20.18
CA PRO A 570 9.55 -11.05 -20.95
C PRO A 570 9.96 -9.74 -20.25
N GLN A 571 9.01 -9.09 -19.55
CA GLN A 571 9.30 -7.85 -18.82
C GLN A 571 10.08 -8.12 -17.54
N VAL A 572 9.81 -9.25 -16.87
CA VAL A 572 10.58 -9.72 -15.71
C VAL A 572 12.05 -9.97 -16.11
N GLU A 573 12.30 -10.62 -17.24
CA GLU A 573 13.67 -10.85 -17.73
C GLU A 573 14.41 -9.56 -18.02
N LYS A 574 13.71 -8.58 -18.61
CA LYS A 574 14.29 -7.31 -19.03
C LYS A 574 14.48 -6.31 -17.88
N TYR A 575 13.49 -6.20 -16.99
CA TYR A 575 13.42 -5.18 -15.93
C TYR A 575 13.03 -5.75 -14.56
N PRO A 576 13.72 -6.78 -14.04
CA PRO A 576 13.28 -7.53 -12.86
C PRO A 576 13.02 -6.65 -11.63
N GLN A 577 13.78 -5.55 -11.47
CA GLN A 577 13.68 -4.61 -10.38
C GLN A 577 12.30 -3.94 -10.20
N SER A 578 11.46 -3.96 -11.24
CA SER A 578 10.10 -3.42 -11.22
C SER A 578 9.03 -4.50 -11.02
N PHE A 579 9.40 -5.78 -10.93
CA PHE A 579 8.48 -6.93 -10.90
C PHE A 579 8.79 -7.89 -9.75
N ALA A 580 9.29 -7.37 -8.62
CA ALA A 580 9.68 -8.20 -7.48
C ALA A 580 8.50 -8.98 -6.90
N GLN A 581 7.29 -8.41 -6.83
CA GLN A 581 6.10 -9.12 -6.38
C GLN A 581 5.70 -10.26 -7.34
N ILE A 582 5.81 -10.06 -8.65
CA ILE A 582 5.57 -11.12 -9.64
C ILE A 582 6.59 -12.24 -9.47
N LEU A 583 7.87 -11.88 -9.30
CA LEU A 583 8.95 -12.83 -9.05
C LEU A 583 8.77 -13.64 -7.74
N ILE A 584 8.09 -13.10 -6.72
CA ILE A 584 7.67 -13.87 -5.54
C ILE A 584 6.66 -14.97 -5.94
N GLY A 585 5.73 -14.66 -6.85
CA GLY A 585 4.83 -15.67 -7.42
C GLY A 585 5.56 -16.73 -8.25
N PHE A 586 6.57 -16.32 -9.04
CA PHE A 586 7.42 -17.25 -9.80
C PHE A 586 8.18 -18.17 -8.85
N ASP A 587 8.75 -17.63 -7.77
CA ASP A 587 9.45 -18.41 -6.74
C ASP A 587 8.53 -19.46 -6.11
N TYR A 588 7.30 -19.07 -5.77
CA TYR A 588 6.29 -19.98 -5.21
C TYR A 588 5.95 -21.14 -6.15
N TYR A 589 5.74 -20.84 -7.43
CA TYR A 589 5.41 -21.85 -8.45
C TYR A 589 6.60 -22.75 -8.79
N LEU A 590 7.76 -22.16 -9.14
CA LEU A 590 8.91 -22.89 -9.67
C LEU A 590 9.63 -23.73 -8.62
N LYS A 591 9.59 -23.33 -7.34
CA LYS A 591 10.16 -24.13 -6.25
C LYS A 591 9.19 -25.16 -5.67
N LYS A 592 7.97 -25.26 -6.23
CA LYS A 592 6.92 -26.19 -5.85
C LYS A 592 6.50 -26.03 -4.38
N SER A 593 5.41 -25.30 -4.16
CA SER A 593 4.89 -25.05 -2.83
C SER A 593 4.54 -26.32 -2.06
N LYS A 594 4.67 -26.24 -0.73
CA LYS A 594 4.24 -27.30 0.18
C LYS A 594 2.81 -27.07 0.65
N GLU A 595 1.99 -28.07 0.41
CA GLU A 595 0.61 -28.18 0.88
C GLU A 595 0.66 -28.89 2.26
N ILE A 596 0.48 -28.15 3.36
CA ILE A 596 0.66 -28.70 4.70
C ILE A 596 -0.69 -28.83 5.39
N ALA A 597 -1.08 -30.05 5.73
CA ALA A 597 -2.28 -30.34 6.53
C ALA A 597 -1.88 -30.85 7.91
N ILE A 598 -2.41 -30.22 8.96
CA ILE A 598 -2.27 -30.67 10.36
C ILE A 598 -3.64 -31.14 10.84
N VAL A 599 -3.72 -32.37 11.30
CA VAL A 599 -4.95 -32.94 11.88
C VAL A 599 -4.73 -33.10 13.38
N GLY A 600 -5.51 -32.36 14.17
CA GLY A 600 -5.36 -32.30 15.62
C GLY A 600 -5.98 -31.01 16.20
N GLU A 601 -6.24 -31.04 17.50
CA GLU A 601 -6.75 -29.88 18.24
C GLU A 601 -5.65 -28.86 18.53
N MET A 602 -6.00 -27.57 18.63
CA MET A 602 -5.01 -26.50 18.83
C MET A 602 -4.39 -26.47 20.22
N ASP A 603 -5.03 -27.09 21.21
CA ASP A 603 -4.51 -27.27 22.56
C ASP A 603 -3.61 -28.51 22.69
N ASP A 604 -3.58 -29.40 21.69
CA ASP A 604 -2.65 -30.53 21.66
C ASP A 604 -1.19 -30.04 21.52
N PRO A 605 -0.27 -30.50 22.41
CA PRO A 605 1.11 -30.04 22.41
C PRO A 605 1.87 -30.31 21.10
N LEU A 606 1.57 -31.41 20.40
CA LEU A 606 2.24 -31.77 19.16
C LEU A 606 1.74 -30.89 17.99
N THR A 607 0.45 -30.60 17.94
CA THR A 607 -0.15 -29.63 17.01
C THR A 607 0.46 -28.24 17.20
N GLN A 608 0.61 -27.80 18.45
CA GLN A 608 1.31 -26.54 18.77
C GLN A 608 2.77 -26.57 18.33
N LYS A 609 3.46 -27.70 18.51
CA LYS A 609 4.85 -27.87 18.08
C LYS A 609 4.99 -27.77 16.55
N PHE A 610 4.09 -28.41 15.80
CA PHE A 610 4.05 -28.32 14.34
C PHE A 610 3.79 -26.88 13.88
N THR A 611 2.71 -26.27 14.37
CA THR A 611 2.31 -24.91 13.98
C THR A 611 3.35 -23.87 14.38
N HIS A 612 3.93 -23.95 15.58
CA HIS A 612 5.01 -23.08 16.02
C HIS A 612 6.24 -23.18 15.11
N HIS A 613 6.66 -24.41 14.75
CA HIS A 613 7.79 -24.59 13.84
C HIS A 613 7.54 -23.94 12.47
N LEU A 614 6.32 -24.11 11.94
CA LEU A 614 5.92 -23.51 10.66
C LEU A 614 5.86 -21.98 10.71
N ARG A 615 5.51 -21.40 11.86
CA ARG A 615 5.40 -19.95 12.06
C ARG A 615 6.73 -19.29 12.40
N ALA A 616 7.62 -19.97 13.10
CA ALA A 616 8.91 -19.44 13.52
C ALA A 616 9.93 -19.37 12.37
N ASN A 617 9.82 -20.24 11.37
CA ASN A 617 10.84 -20.39 10.31
C ASN A 617 10.42 -19.76 8.98
N PHE A 618 11.40 -19.25 8.24
CA PHE A 618 11.16 -18.64 6.93
C PHE A 618 10.88 -19.73 5.90
N LEU A 619 9.59 -20.04 5.72
CA LEU A 619 9.05 -21.01 4.76
C LEU A 619 8.09 -20.27 3.82
N PRO A 620 8.59 -19.58 2.79
CA PRO A 620 7.77 -18.68 1.97
C PRO A 620 6.83 -19.41 1.00
N ASN A 621 7.14 -20.67 0.66
CA ASN A 621 6.45 -21.44 -0.38
C ASN A 621 5.63 -22.57 0.24
N LYS A 622 4.59 -22.18 0.98
CA LYS A 622 3.65 -23.11 1.61
C LYS A 622 2.26 -22.50 1.76
N VAL A 623 1.30 -23.40 1.98
CA VAL A 623 0.04 -23.15 2.68
C VAL A 623 -0.06 -24.06 3.90
N VAL A 624 -0.84 -23.66 4.90
CA VAL A 624 -1.10 -24.48 6.09
C VAL A 624 -2.58 -24.53 6.37
N ALA A 625 -3.15 -25.73 6.40
CA ALA A 625 -4.52 -25.97 6.85
C ALA A 625 -4.52 -26.84 8.11
N LEU A 626 -5.45 -26.55 9.02
CA LEU A 626 -5.59 -27.28 10.27
C LEU A 626 -7.02 -27.82 10.42
N LYS A 627 -7.14 -29.10 10.75
CA LYS A 627 -8.39 -29.84 10.88
C LYS A 627 -8.68 -30.16 12.35
N LYS A 628 -9.63 -29.42 12.95
CA LYS A 628 -10.18 -29.63 14.32
C LYS A 628 -11.45 -30.51 14.32
N GLY A 629 -11.73 -31.21 13.22
CA GLY A 629 -13.01 -31.90 13.00
C GLY A 629 -13.40 -32.02 11.53
N LYS A 630 -14.69 -31.87 11.21
CA LYS A 630 -15.14 -31.79 9.81
C LYS A 630 -14.63 -30.49 9.19
N SER A 631 -14.10 -30.58 7.98
CA SER A 631 -13.61 -29.45 7.22
C SER A 631 -14.02 -29.61 5.76
N ASN A 632 -14.39 -28.50 5.13
CA ASN A 632 -14.74 -28.42 3.71
C ASN A 632 -13.58 -27.90 2.85
N ILE A 633 -12.37 -27.88 3.41
CA ILE A 633 -11.17 -27.47 2.69
C ILE A 633 -10.63 -28.71 1.97
N PRO A 634 -10.56 -28.74 0.63
CA PRO A 634 -10.09 -29.91 -0.13
C PRO A 634 -8.73 -30.45 0.32
N LEU A 635 -7.78 -29.58 0.69
CA LEU A 635 -6.50 -30.00 1.26
C LEU A 635 -6.61 -30.90 2.52
N LEU A 636 -7.70 -30.77 3.29
CA LEU A 636 -7.96 -31.52 4.52
C LEU A 636 -8.82 -32.77 4.30
N GLU A 637 -9.25 -33.02 3.06
CA GLU A 637 -10.08 -34.16 2.68
C GLU A 637 -9.32 -35.48 2.87
N GLU A 638 -10.01 -36.46 3.48
CA GLU A 638 -9.48 -37.80 3.81
C GLU A 638 -8.25 -37.82 4.74
N LYS A 639 -7.82 -36.67 5.29
CA LYS A 639 -6.72 -36.61 6.27
C LYS A 639 -7.24 -36.93 7.67
N VAL A 640 -6.54 -37.83 8.38
CA VAL A 640 -6.93 -38.35 9.70
C VAL A 640 -5.75 -38.36 10.67
N MET A 641 -6.03 -38.51 11.96
CA MET A 641 -4.98 -38.73 12.97
C MET A 641 -4.45 -40.16 12.88
N LEU A 642 -3.13 -40.35 12.92
CA LEU A 642 -2.49 -41.65 13.03
C LEU A 642 -2.43 -42.08 14.50
N GLY A 643 -3.08 -43.20 14.82
CA GLY A 643 -3.09 -43.74 16.19
C GLY A 643 -3.68 -42.77 17.21
N GLY A 644 -4.65 -41.93 16.80
CA GLY A 644 -5.28 -40.92 17.66
C GLY A 644 -4.38 -39.74 18.03
N LYS A 645 -3.19 -39.60 17.43
CA LYS A 645 -2.25 -38.51 17.70
C LYS A 645 -2.31 -37.44 16.60
N ALA A 646 -2.02 -36.20 16.99
CA ALA A 646 -1.86 -35.12 16.02
C ALA A 646 -0.88 -35.52 14.91
N THR A 647 -1.28 -35.27 13.66
CA THR A 647 -0.60 -35.79 12.48
C THR A 647 -0.40 -34.69 11.46
N ALA A 648 0.82 -34.60 10.92
CA ALA A 648 1.15 -33.71 9.84
C ALA A 648 1.25 -34.47 8.51
N TYR A 649 0.69 -33.88 7.47
CA TYR A 649 0.82 -34.28 6.07
C TYR A 649 1.53 -33.16 5.33
N VAL A 650 2.55 -33.53 4.55
CA VAL A 650 3.30 -32.59 3.72
C VAL A 650 3.21 -33.09 2.28
N CYS A 651 2.50 -32.33 1.45
CA CYS A 651 2.21 -32.69 0.07
C CYS A 651 2.82 -31.67 -0.90
N GLU A 652 3.06 -32.13 -2.12
CA GLU A 652 3.54 -31.32 -3.24
C GLU A 652 2.76 -31.78 -4.48
N ASN A 653 2.08 -30.84 -5.16
CA ASN A 653 1.23 -31.15 -6.31
C ASN A 653 0.19 -32.24 -6.01
N LYS A 654 -0.55 -32.12 -4.89
CA LYS A 654 -1.56 -33.08 -4.43
C LYS A 654 -1.02 -34.46 -3.99
N ILE A 655 0.29 -34.70 -4.09
CA ILE A 655 0.92 -35.97 -3.68
C ILE A 655 1.58 -35.78 -2.32
N CYS A 656 1.08 -36.50 -1.32
CA CYS A 656 1.61 -36.44 0.04
C CYS A 656 2.76 -37.43 0.25
N LYS A 657 3.79 -37.00 0.98
CA LYS A 657 4.72 -37.93 1.62
C LYS A 657 4.00 -38.71 2.73
N LEU A 658 4.65 -39.74 3.28
CA LEU A 658 4.09 -40.51 4.40
C LEU A 658 3.72 -39.57 5.56
N PRO A 659 2.47 -39.60 6.06
CA PRO A 659 2.05 -38.80 7.20
C PRO A 659 2.84 -39.16 8.45
N THR A 660 3.04 -38.18 9.34
CA THR A 660 3.87 -38.38 10.53
C THR A 660 3.28 -37.72 11.76
N ASN A 661 3.40 -38.40 12.90
CA ASN A 661 3.19 -37.88 14.24
C ASN A 661 4.53 -37.68 14.99
N ASP A 662 5.66 -37.80 14.28
CA ASP A 662 7.00 -37.51 14.79
C ASP A 662 7.50 -36.14 14.32
N PHE A 663 7.98 -35.35 15.27
CA PHE A 663 8.38 -33.96 15.00
C PHE A 663 9.67 -33.85 14.19
N GLU A 664 10.64 -34.73 14.41
CA GLU A 664 11.90 -34.70 13.67
C GLU A 664 11.69 -35.10 12.20
N THR A 665 10.88 -36.12 11.98
CA THR A 665 10.41 -36.53 10.65
C THR A 665 9.69 -35.37 9.96
N PHE A 666 8.74 -34.72 10.63
CA PHE A 666 8.03 -33.56 10.08
C PHE A 666 9.00 -32.46 9.60
N LYS A 667 9.99 -32.07 10.40
CA LYS A 667 11.01 -31.10 9.98
C LYS A 667 11.80 -31.57 8.76
N GLY A 668 12.10 -32.87 8.69
CA GLY A 668 12.74 -33.49 7.52
C GLY A 668 11.90 -33.36 6.25
N LEU A 669 10.58 -33.55 6.35
CA LEU A 669 9.64 -33.42 5.21
C LEU A 669 9.56 -31.99 4.66
N LEU A 670 9.84 -30.98 5.49
CA LEU A 670 9.85 -29.56 5.13
C LEU A 670 11.11 -29.10 4.42
N LYS A 671 12.20 -29.85 4.48
CA LYS A 671 13.37 -29.68 3.59
C LYS A 671 13.05 -30.18 2.19
#